data_AF-A0A8C8ZX74-F1
#
_entry.id   AF-A0A8C8ZX74-F1
#
_cell.length_a   1.000
_cell.length_b   1.000
_cell.length_c   1.000
_cell.angle_alpha   90.00
_cell.angle_beta   90.00
_cell.angle_gamma   90.00
#
_symmetry.space_group_name_H-M   'P 1'
#
loop_
_entity.id
_entity.type
_entity.pdbx_description
1 polymer ?
#
loop_
_entity_poly.entity_id
_entity_poly.type
_entity_poly.pdbx_seq_one_letter_code
_entity_poly.pdbx_strand_id
1 'polypeptide(L)'
;MMSIRQRKEVKTTDVSEDFPAQEENVKFENKLPSGCTNRRLWTILSSTIGGTIALCIGLLTSVYLATLHENDLWFSNIKEVEREISFRTECGLYYSYYKQMLQAPTLIQGDDVGLLLGSNSRLLKPVYFYIYTLFGLQAIYVTALYVTSWLLSGTWLSGLLAALWYVTNRIDTTRVEFTIPLRENWALPFFAIQIAAITYLLRPNLQPLSERLTLLAVFISTFLFSLTWQFNQFMMLMQALVLFILDSLDMLPAAKATWLYGIQITSLLLVCILQFFNSMILGSLLISFNLSVLIARKLQKNLKTGSFLNRLGKLLLHLFVVLCLTLFLNNIIKKILNLKSDEHIFKFLKAKFGLGATRDFDANLYLCEEAFGLLPFNTFERLSYTLLFYAYIFVLSITVIAAFVVAFHNLSDSTNQQSMGKMGKCTVNLKPETAYNLIHTILFGFLALSTMRMKYLWTSHMCVFASFGLCSPETWELVLKSVHLYSPKRICIMRYSVPILILLYLCYKFWPGMMDELSELREFYDPDTVELMNWINSNTPRKAVFAGSMQLLAGVKLCTGRTLTNHPHYEDSSLRERTKAVYQIYAKRSPEEVHALLRSFGTDYVILEDSICYERRHRRGCRLRDLLDIANGHMMDGPGENDPDLKPADHPRFCEEIKRNLPPYVAHFTRVFQNKTFHVYKLSRNK
;
A
#
# COMPACT_ATOMS: atom_id res chain seq x y z
N MET A 1 78.13 -28.24 -6.55
CA MET A 1 76.87 -28.72 -7.17
C MET A 1 75.83 -27.61 -7.04
N MET A 2 75.22 -27.02 -8.06
CA MET A 2 75.35 -27.13 -9.52
C MET A 2 75.00 -25.74 -10.08
N SER A 3 75.97 -25.07 -10.71
CA SER A 3 75.72 -24.05 -11.74
C SER A 3 75.76 -24.74 -13.11
N ILE A 4 75.34 -24.01 -14.17
CA ILE A 4 75.35 -24.28 -15.64
C ILE A 4 73.92 -24.04 -16.16
N ARG A 5 73.59 -23.24 -17.19
CA ARG A 5 74.32 -22.50 -18.24
C ARG A 5 73.32 -21.49 -18.84
N GLN A 6 73.77 -20.33 -19.30
CA GLN A 6 73.13 -19.61 -20.42
C GLN A 6 74.22 -19.19 -21.40
N ARG A 7 74.06 -19.57 -22.68
CA ARG A 7 74.88 -19.12 -23.79
C ARG A 7 73.94 -18.60 -24.89
N LYS A 8 74.27 -17.41 -25.38
CA LYS A 8 73.73 -16.70 -26.55
C LYS A 8 73.82 -17.55 -27.83
N GLU A 9 72.94 -17.26 -28.79
CA GLU A 9 73.37 -16.98 -30.17
C GLU A 9 72.36 -16.10 -30.92
N VAL A 10 72.87 -15.41 -31.94
CA VAL A 10 72.35 -14.18 -32.56
C VAL A 10 72.32 -14.35 -34.09
N LYS A 11 71.21 -13.91 -34.70
CA LYS A 11 70.96 -13.40 -36.09
C LYS A 11 71.14 -14.31 -37.32
N THR A 12 70.14 -14.24 -38.24
CA THR A 12 70.20 -13.54 -39.57
C THR A 12 68.79 -13.58 -40.24
N THR A 13 68.13 -12.42 -40.43
CA THR A 13 67.82 -11.67 -41.70
C THR A 13 66.76 -12.31 -42.61
N ASP A 14 65.61 -11.64 -42.85
CA ASP A 14 65.39 -10.83 -44.07
C ASP A 14 63.98 -10.18 -44.22
N VAL A 15 64.03 -8.96 -44.78
CA VAL A 15 63.08 -8.21 -45.62
C VAL A 15 61.63 -7.92 -45.13
N SER A 16 61.33 -6.63 -45.03
CA SER A 16 60.01 -6.01 -44.76
C SER A 16 59.44 -5.33 -46.01
N GLU A 17 58.21 -5.68 -46.40
CA GLU A 17 57.34 -4.87 -47.27
C GLU A 17 56.00 -4.62 -46.57
N ASP A 18 55.60 -3.34 -46.54
CA ASP A 18 54.40 -2.77 -45.92
C ASP A 18 53.11 -2.99 -46.73
N PHE A 19 51.96 -3.13 -46.04
CA PHE A 19 50.66 -2.45 -46.28
C PHE A 19 49.66 -2.85 -45.17
N PRO A 20 48.62 -2.04 -44.85
CA PRO A 20 48.39 -1.51 -43.51
C PRO A 20 47.19 -2.13 -42.77
N ALA A 21 47.27 -2.19 -41.44
CA ALA A 21 46.20 -2.62 -40.56
C ALA A 21 45.20 -1.48 -40.28
N GLN A 22 43.91 -1.76 -40.50
CA GLN A 22 42.77 -0.93 -40.09
C GLN A 22 42.70 -0.82 -38.56
N GLU A 23 43.20 0.29 -38.03
CA GLU A 23 43.03 0.71 -36.63
C GLU A 23 42.33 2.08 -36.60
N GLU A 24 41.09 2.13 -37.07
CA GLU A 24 40.19 3.28 -36.90
C GLU A 24 38.90 2.82 -36.22
N ASN A 25 38.91 2.81 -34.87
CA ASN A 25 37.70 2.92 -34.06
C ASN A 25 37.97 3.13 -32.55
N VAL A 26 39.02 3.87 -32.14
CA VAL A 26 39.15 4.35 -30.74
C VAL A 26 39.88 5.69 -30.68
N LYS A 27 39.44 6.68 -31.48
CA LYS A 27 40.07 8.00 -31.46
C LYS A 27 39.09 9.16 -31.60
N PHE A 28 37.99 9.15 -30.84
CA PHE A 28 37.22 10.38 -30.56
C PHE A 28 36.48 10.35 -29.21
N GLU A 29 37.10 9.77 -28.19
CA GLU A 29 36.87 10.15 -26.79
C GLU A 29 38.24 10.44 -26.20
N ASN A 30 38.67 11.70 -26.20
CA ASN A 30 39.66 12.31 -25.30
C ASN A 30 40.20 13.61 -25.92
N LYS A 31 39.42 14.67 -25.80
CA LYS A 31 39.94 16.04 -25.63
C LYS A 31 38.96 16.83 -24.75
N LEU A 32 38.90 16.42 -23.48
CA LEU A 32 38.58 17.29 -22.35
C LEU A 32 39.75 17.12 -21.36
N PRO A 33 40.42 18.18 -20.89
CA PRO A 33 41.66 18.02 -20.14
C PRO A 33 41.37 17.42 -18.75
N SER A 34 42.23 16.48 -18.35
CA SER A 34 42.54 16.03 -16.97
C SER A 34 41.41 15.93 -15.94
N GLY A 35 41.13 14.72 -15.43
CA GLY A 35 40.43 14.64 -14.13
C GLY A 35 39.79 13.32 -13.70
N CYS A 36 40.59 12.32 -13.31
CA CYS A 36 40.08 11.23 -12.47
C CYS A 36 39.59 11.77 -11.10
N THR A 37 40.26 12.79 -10.57
CA THR A 37 39.85 13.60 -9.41
C THR A 37 38.59 14.42 -9.67
N ASN A 38 38.45 14.99 -10.87
CA ASN A 38 37.32 15.85 -11.24
C ASN A 38 36.01 15.03 -11.34
N ARG A 39 36.02 13.83 -11.95
CA ARG A 39 34.83 12.97 -12.05
C ARG A 39 34.33 12.47 -10.69
N ARG A 40 35.25 12.14 -9.78
CA ARG A 40 34.91 11.73 -8.41
C ARG A 40 34.34 12.90 -7.60
N LEU A 41 34.94 14.08 -7.72
CA LEU A 41 34.44 15.32 -7.10
C LEU A 41 33.03 15.67 -7.61
N TRP A 42 32.79 15.64 -8.92
CA TRP A 42 31.46 15.88 -9.51
C TRP A 42 30.41 14.86 -9.04
N THR A 43 30.79 13.60 -8.89
CA THR A 43 29.89 12.55 -8.39
C THR A 43 29.53 12.79 -6.92
N ILE A 44 30.53 13.14 -6.09
CA ILE A 44 30.31 13.49 -4.68
C ILE A 44 29.42 14.73 -4.58
N LEU A 45 29.73 15.80 -5.32
CA LEU A 45 28.97 17.04 -5.30
C LEU A 45 27.52 16.84 -5.78
N SER A 46 27.31 16.08 -6.85
CA SER A 46 25.96 15.75 -7.30
C SER A 46 25.20 14.88 -6.29
N SER A 47 25.90 14.04 -5.54
CA SER A 47 25.29 13.18 -4.52
C SER A 47 24.93 13.96 -3.26
N THR A 48 25.77 14.92 -2.85
CA THR A 48 25.46 15.81 -1.72
C THR A 48 24.32 16.75 -2.06
N ILE A 49 24.36 17.42 -3.22
CA ILE A 49 23.26 18.31 -3.66
C ILE A 49 21.95 17.54 -3.77
N GLY A 50 21.94 16.41 -4.48
CA GLY A 50 20.73 15.62 -4.66
C GLY A 50 20.18 15.07 -3.34
N GLY A 51 21.05 14.70 -2.39
CA GLY A 51 20.67 14.26 -1.05
C GLY A 51 20.07 15.38 -0.19
N THR A 52 20.66 16.57 -0.22
CA THR A 52 20.12 17.75 0.47
C THR A 52 18.75 18.13 -0.08
N ILE A 53 18.59 18.14 -1.42
CA ILE A 53 17.30 18.41 -2.07
C ILE A 53 16.25 17.37 -1.64
N ALA A 54 16.62 16.08 -1.61
CA ALA A 54 15.72 15.01 -1.19
C ALA A 54 15.17 15.25 0.24
N LEU A 55 16.07 15.56 1.18
CA LEU A 55 15.70 15.85 2.56
C LEU A 55 14.85 17.13 2.68
N CYS A 56 15.24 18.20 1.98
CA CYS A 56 14.47 19.45 1.98
C CYS A 56 13.04 19.24 1.45
N ILE A 57 12.85 18.53 0.34
CA ILE A 57 11.52 18.28 -0.22
C ILE A 57 10.69 17.37 0.68
N GLY A 58 11.31 16.34 1.26
CA GLY A 58 10.64 15.48 2.24
C GLY A 58 10.12 16.29 3.42
N LEU A 59 10.97 17.14 4.01
CA LEU A 59 10.61 18.01 5.13
C LEU A 59 9.52 19.03 4.72
N LEU A 60 9.66 19.68 3.56
CA LEU A 60 8.65 20.60 3.03
C LEU A 60 7.30 19.91 2.86
N THR A 61 7.28 18.67 2.39
CA THR A 61 6.02 17.90 2.24
C THR A 61 5.39 17.58 3.60
N SER A 62 6.20 17.24 4.60
CA SER A 62 5.71 17.04 5.96
C SER A 62 5.15 18.33 6.56
N VAL A 63 5.82 19.46 6.38
CA VAL A 63 5.33 20.76 6.86
C VAL A 63 4.05 21.13 6.13
N TYR A 64 4.01 20.96 4.81
CA TYR A 64 2.83 21.19 3.99
C TYR A 64 1.61 20.41 4.49
N LEU A 65 1.75 19.10 4.74
CA LEU A 65 0.66 18.27 5.27
C LEU A 65 0.24 18.69 6.68
N ALA A 66 1.19 19.06 7.53
CA ALA A 66 0.91 19.52 8.88
C ALA A 66 0.14 20.86 8.88
N THR A 67 0.55 21.80 8.03
CA THR A 67 -0.14 23.09 7.87
C THR A 67 -1.54 22.91 7.28
N LEU A 68 -1.69 22.06 6.26
CA LEU A 68 -3.00 21.74 5.69
C LEU A 68 -3.95 21.17 6.76
N HIS A 69 -3.48 20.22 7.55
CA HIS A 69 -4.26 19.64 8.65
C HIS A 69 -4.66 20.67 9.71
N GLU A 70 -3.74 21.55 10.10
CA GLU A 70 -4.03 22.61 11.06
C GLU A 70 -5.08 23.59 10.51
N ASN A 71 -4.97 23.96 9.24
CA ASN A 71 -5.87 24.91 8.60
C ASN A 71 -7.25 24.32 8.31
N ASP A 72 -7.35 23.03 7.98
CA ASP A 72 -8.63 22.36 7.70
C ASP A 72 -9.47 22.07 8.96
N LEU A 73 -8.84 21.85 10.11
CA LEU A 73 -9.54 21.45 11.34
C LEU A 73 -9.47 22.47 12.47
N TRP A 74 -8.63 23.50 12.33
CA TRP A 74 -8.22 24.39 13.42
C TRP A 74 -7.71 23.61 14.65
N PHE A 75 -6.97 22.54 14.37
CA PHE A 75 -6.78 21.40 15.27
C PHE A 75 -6.15 21.76 16.62
N SER A 76 -5.24 22.72 16.64
CA SER A 76 -4.55 23.13 17.87
C SER A 76 -5.44 23.90 18.84
N ASN A 77 -6.46 24.59 18.33
CA ASN A 77 -7.31 25.54 19.07
C ASN A 77 -8.61 24.92 19.57
N ILE A 78 -9.07 23.83 18.96
CA ILE A 78 -10.26 23.08 19.42
C ILE A 78 -10.00 22.26 20.70
N LYS A 79 -11.07 21.87 21.41
CA LYS A 79 -11.00 21.09 22.66
C LYS A 79 -10.54 19.67 22.40
N GLU A 80 -10.07 18.98 23.45
CA GLU A 80 -9.58 17.60 23.33
C GLU A 80 -10.65 16.63 22.80
N VAL A 81 -11.89 16.73 23.29
CA VAL A 81 -13.01 15.90 22.81
C VAL A 81 -13.29 16.13 21.33
N GLU A 82 -13.21 17.38 20.85
CA GLU A 82 -13.42 17.72 19.43
C GLU A 82 -12.29 17.12 18.56
N ARG A 83 -11.04 17.19 19.03
CA ARG A 83 -9.90 16.54 18.34
C ARG A 83 -10.10 15.03 18.26
N GLU A 84 -10.55 14.41 19.34
CA GLU A 84 -10.79 12.96 19.37
C GLU A 84 -11.94 12.55 18.46
N ILE A 85 -13.00 13.35 18.38
CA ILE A 85 -14.14 13.12 17.47
C ILE A 85 -13.72 13.27 16.00
N SER A 86 -12.73 14.11 15.69
CA SER A 86 -12.18 14.21 14.33
C SER A 86 -11.60 12.86 13.84
N PHE A 87 -11.15 11.98 14.75
CA PHE A 87 -10.72 10.63 14.43
C PHE A 87 -11.89 9.66 14.34
N ARG A 88 -12.53 9.62 13.17
CA ARG A 88 -13.68 8.73 12.92
C ARG A 88 -13.25 7.29 12.62
N THR A 89 -14.13 6.32 12.86
CA THR A 89 -13.96 4.92 12.41
C THR A 89 -12.68 4.23 12.93
N GLU A 90 -11.93 3.54 12.07
CA GLU A 90 -10.69 2.82 12.40
C GLU A 90 -9.65 3.74 13.05
N CYS A 91 -9.57 5.01 12.63
CA CYS A 91 -8.65 6.02 13.16
C CYS A 91 -8.83 6.24 14.66
N GLY A 92 -10.09 6.45 15.08
CA GLY A 92 -10.40 6.67 16.50
C GLY A 92 -10.11 5.45 17.34
N LEU A 93 -10.38 4.25 16.81
CA LEU A 93 -10.09 3.00 17.49
C LEU A 93 -8.57 2.80 17.69
N TYR A 94 -7.76 3.01 16.65
CA TYR A 94 -6.30 2.89 16.76
C TYR A 94 -5.71 3.89 17.76
N TYR A 95 -6.14 5.14 17.70
CA TYR A 95 -5.68 6.15 18.66
C TYR A 95 -6.16 5.82 20.09
N SER A 96 -7.32 5.18 20.26
CA SER A 96 -7.81 4.75 21.58
C SER A 96 -6.91 3.69 22.24
N TYR A 97 -6.29 2.80 21.47
CA TYR A 97 -5.33 1.82 21.99
C TYR A 97 -4.04 2.52 22.44
N TYR A 98 -3.55 3.48 21.64
CA TYR A 98 -2.40 4.30 22.03
C TYR A 98 -2.66 5.08 23.32
N LYS A 99 -3.83 5.72 23.43
CA LYS A 99 -4.24 6.45 24.64
C LYS A 99 -4.33 5.53 25.86
N GLN A 100 -4.88 4.31 25.70
CA GLN A 100 -4.93 3.32 26.79
C GLN A 100 -3.54 2.84 27.21
N MET A 101 -2.64 2.60 26.26
CA MET A 101 -1.26 2.20 26.56
C MET A 101 -0.53 3.27 27.39
N LEU A 102 -0.73 4.56 27.07
CA LEU A 102 -0.14 5.66 27.85
C LEU A 102 -0.73 5.82 29.26
N GLN A 103 -1.94 5.30 29.49
CA GLN A 103 -2.65 5.39 30.77
C GLN A 103 -2.48 4.13 31.63
N ALA A 104 -1.79 3.11 31.13
CA ALA A 104 -1.65 1.85 31.82
C ALA A 104 -0.60 1.91 32.96
N PRO A 105 -0.83 1.20 34.07
CA PRO A 105 -0.02 1.34 35.30
C PRO A 105 1.15 0.35 35.47
N THR A 106 1.40 -0.58 34.52
CA THR A 106 2.59 -1.48 34.57
C THR A 106 3.28 -1.63 33.20
N LEU A 107 4.58 -1.97 33.06
CA LEU A 107 5.32 -2.15 31.77
C LEU A 107 4.89 -3.32 30.90
N ILE A 108 4.49 -4.39 31.56
CA ILE A 108 3.83 -5.55 30.95
C ILE A 108 2.40 -5.14 30.50
N GLN A 109 1.93 -3.96 30.92
CA GLN A 109 0.71 -3.27 30.46
C GLN A 109 0.97 -1.89 29.78
N GLY A 110 2.21 -1.34 29.67
CA GLY A 110 2.51 0.03 29.18
C GLY A 110 3.52 1.00 29.88
N ASP A 111 4.09 0.73 31.07
CA ASP A 111 4.88 1.72 31.89
C ASP A 111 6.01 2.55 31.27
N ASP A 112 6.92 2.03 30.46
CA ASP A 112 8.14 2.83 30.14
C ASP A 112 7.99 3.70 28.89
N VAL A 113 6.87 3.64 28.17
CA VAL A 113 6.69 4.50 27.00
C VAL A 113 6.47 5.95 27.42
N GLY A 114 5.71 6.17 28.49
CA GLY A 114 5.51 7.51 29.07
C GLY A 114 6.78 8.07 29.72
N LEU A 115 7.61 7.21 30.31
CA LEU A 115 8.84 7.58 31.03
C LEU A 115 10.06 7.75 30.08
N LEU A 116 10.20 6.93 29.03
CA LEU A 116 11.24 7.10 27.98
C LEU A 116 10.99 8.33 27.11
N LEU A 117 9.73 8.71 26.89
CA LEU A 117 9.35 10.01 26.31
C LEU A 117 9.36 11.14 27.36
N GLY A 118 9.66 10.80 28.62
CA GLY A 118 9.34 11.58 29.82
C GLY A 118 10.53 12.17 30.56
N SER A 119 11.32 12.99 29.86
CA SER A 119 11.90 14.21 30.45
C SER A 119 11.30 15.48 29.82
N ASN A 120 10.70 15.38 28.62
CA ASN A 120 10.09 16.52 27.90
C ASN A 120 8.57 16.42 27.70
N SER A 121 7.90 15.35 28.14
CA SER A 121 6.46 15.11 27.89
C SER A 121 5.48 16.00 28.68
N ARG A 122 5.96 16.88 29.57
CA ARG A 122 5.11 17.95 30.12
C ARG A 122 4.77 19.04 29.09
N LEU A 123 5.43 19.07 27.93
CA LEU A 123 5.29 20.15 26.94
C LEU A 123 4.32 19.84 25.77
N LEU A 124 4.00 18.56 25.47
CA LEU A 124 3.21 18.19 24.29
C LEU A 124 2.10 17.18 24.60
N LYS A 125 0.85 17.49 24.23
CA LYS A 125 -0.28 16.56 24.36
C LYS A 125 -0.05 15.29 23.52
N PRO A 126 -0.41 14.08 23.98
CA PRO A 126 -0.17 12.81 23.26
C PRO A 126 -0.70 12.77 21.83
N VAL A 127 -1.86 13.41 21.59
CA VAL A 127 -2.48 13.54 20.27
C VAL A 127 -1.52 14.19 19.26
N TYR A 128 -0.83 15.27 19.68
CA TYR A 128 0.11 15.98 18.83
C TYR A 128 1.32 15.12 18.52
N PHE A 129 1.90 14.45 19.52
CA PHE A 129 3.04 13.56 19.30
C PHE A 129 2.70 12.47 18.26
N TYR A 130 1.52 11.87 18.38
CA TYR A 130 1.07 10.83 17.46
C TYR A 130 0.95 11.33 16.01
N ILE A 131 0.27 12.47 15.80
CA ILE A 131 0.05 13.05 14.47
C ILE A 131 1.34 13.59 13.86
N TYR A 132 2.12 14.39 14.59
CA TYR A 132 3.34 14.99 14.05
C TYR A 132 4.42 13.96 13.73
N THR A 133 4.46 12.84 14.47
CA THR A 133 5.30 11.69 14.13
C THR A 133 4.91 11.09 12.78
N LEU A 134 3.61 10.97 12.51
CA LEU A 134 3.10 10.49 11.22
C LEU A 134 3.43 11.44 10.07
N PHE A 135 3.33 12.75 10.28
CA PHE A 135 3.79 13.73 9.27
C PHE A 135 5.31 13.62 9.03
N GLY A 136 6.11 13.47 10.08
CA GLY A 136 7.56 13.22 9.96
C GLY A 136 7.86 11.93 9.17
N LEU A 137 7.08 10.87 9.37
CA LEU A 137 7.16 9.65 8.58
C LEU A 137 6.83 9.87 7.09
N GLN A 138 5.94 10.81 6.76
CA GLN A 138 5.69 11.18 5.36
C GLN A 138 6.90 11.87 4.71
N ALA A 139 7.72 12.62 5.46
CA ALA A 139 8.98 13.13 4.94
C ALA A 139 9.90 11.99 4.49
N ILE A 140 9.98 10.92 5.30
CA ILE A 140 10.76 9.72 4.97
C ILE A 140 10.19 9.02 3.73
N TYR A 141 8.87 8.91 3.63
CA TYR A 141 8.20 8.30 2.48
C TYR A 141 8.54 9.01 1.17
N VAL A 142 8.36 10.34 1.10
CA VAL A 142 8.66 11.14 -0.09
C VAL A 142 10.15 11.11 -0.42
N THR A 143 11.02 11.16 0.59
CA THR A 143 12.47 11.01 0.39
C THR A 143 12.82 9.65 -0.22
N ALA A 144 12.17 8.56 0.22
CA ALA A 144 12.39 7.23 -0.33
C ALA A 144 11.90 7.11 -1.79
N LEU A 145 10.75 7.73 -2.14
CA LEU A 145 10.27 7.82 -3.52
C LEU A 145 11.24 8.60 -4.42
N TYR A 146 11.72 9.76 -3.93
CA TYR A 146 12.74 10.57 -4.59
C TYR A 146 14.01 9.75 -4.87
N VAL A 147 14.52 9.08 -3.85
CA VAL A 147 15.74 8.26 -3.94
C VAL A 147 15.53 7.10 -4.91
N THR A 148 14.36 6.44 -4.91
CA THR A 148 14.05 5.37 -5.87
C THR A 148 14.13 5.86 -7.32
N SER A 149 13.49 7.01 -7.60
CA SER A 149 13.50 7.62 -8.94
C SER A 149 14.91 8.06 -9.37
N TRP A 150 15.69 8.60 -8.44
CA TRP A 150 17.09 8.96 -8.68
C TRP A 150 17.96 7.72 -8.92
N LEU A 151 17.79 6.65 -8.14
CA LEU A 151 18.51 5.39 -8.33
C LEU A 151 18.23 4.78 -9.71
N LEU A 152 17.01 4.89 -10.22
CA LEU A 152 16.68 4.34 -11.53
C LEU A 152 17.22 5.19 -12.69
N SER A 153 17.10 6.52 -12.60
CA SER A 153 17.46 7.44 -13.70
C SER A 153 18.92 7.89 -13.71
N GLY A 154 19.61 7.80 -12.57
CA GLY A 154 20.94 8.37 -12.35
C GLY A 154 20.98 9.90 -12.21
N THR A 155 19.83 10.59 -12.16
CA THR A 155 19.76 12.05 -11.94
C THR A 155 18.86 12.41 -10.78
N TRP A 156 19.27 13.40 -9.99
CA TRP A 156 18.45 13.92 -8.90
C TRP A 156 17.22 14.69 -9.41
N LEU A 157 17.26 15.20 -10.65
CA LEU A 157 16.12 15.85 -11.32
C LEU A 157 14.89 14.92 -11.41
N SER A 158 15.12 13.63 -11.61
CA SER A 158 14.06 12.61 -11.58
C SER A 158 13.44 12.45 -10.19
N GLY A 159 14.23 12.59 -9.13
CA GLY A 159 13.70 12.61 -7.78
C GLY A 159 12.77 13.81 -7.58
N LEU A 160 13.21 14.99 -8.02
CA LEU A 160 12.47 16.25 -7.88
C LEU A 160 11.12 16.20 -8.61
N LEU A 161 11.11 15.71 -9.86
CA LEU A 161 9.88 15.55 -10.63
C LEU A 161 8.92 14.53 -10.00
N ALA A 162 9.42 13.39 -9.53
CA ALA A 162 8.61 12.41 -8.81
C ALA A 162 7.97 12.99 -7.54
N ALA A 163 8.74 13.77 -6.77
CA ALA A 163 8.24 14.38 -5.54
C ALA A 163 7.21 15.49 -5.81
N LEU A 164 7.41 16.33 -6.85
CA LEU A 164 6.43 17.35 -7.21
C LEU A 164 5.13 16.73 -7.73
N TRP A 165 5.21 15.67 -8.54
CA TRP A 165 4.02 14.92 -8.93
C TRP A 165 3.30 14.26 -7.75
N TYR A 166 4.06 13.77 -6.77
CA TYR A 166 3.49 13.22 -5.54
C TYR A 166 2.66 14.26 -4.78
N VAL A 167 3.20 15.47 -4.60
CA VAL A 167 2.55 16.57 -3.87
C VAL A 167 1.35 17.13 -4.64
N THR A 168 1.51 17.36 -5.95
CA THR A 168 0.42 17.93 -6.80
C THR A 168 -0.76 16.97 -6.98
N ASN A 169 -0.54 15.65 -6.89
CA ASN A 169 -1.60 14.63 -6.95
C ASN A 169 -1.94 14.04 -5.57
N ARG A 170 -1.80 14.81 -4.47
CA ARG A 170 -1.95 14.32 -3.08
C ARG A 170 -3.23 13.52 -2.82
N ILE A 171 -4.36 13.93 -3.42
CA ILE A 171 -5.68 13.29 -3.30
C ILE A 171 -5.66 11.82 -3.74
N ASP A 172 -4.74 11.49 -4.65
CA ASP A 172 -4.59 10.16 -5.21
C ASP A 172 -3.36 9.42 -4.70
N THR A 173 -2.35 10.11 -4.16
CA THR A 173 -1.07 9.53 -3.71
C THR A 173 -0.99 9.25 -2.22
N THR A 174 -1.77 9.94 -1.38
CA THR A 174 -1.76 9.73 0.07
C THR A 174 -3.16 9.71 0.68
N ARG A 175 -3.28 9.05 1.83
CA ARG A 175 -4.50 9.01 2.67
C ARG A 175 -4.33 9.76 3.98
N VAL A 176 -3.15 10.34 4.21
CA VAL A 176 -2.82 11.05 5.44
C VAL A 176 -3.69 12.29 5.61
N GLU A 177 -4.11 12.94 4.52
CA GLU A 177 -4.97 14.13 4.54
C GLU A 177 -6.29 13.90 5.32
N PHE A 178 -6.99 12.79 5.07
CA PHE A 178 -8.31 12.53 5.65
C PHE A 178 -8.33 11.51 6.79
N THR A 179 -7.27 10.71 6.92
CA THR A 179 -7.27 9.54 7.81
C THR A 179 -5.89 9.33 8.45
N ILE A 180 -5.39 10.33 9.18
CA ILE A 180 -4.02 10.38 9.71
C ILE A 180 -3.62 9.10 10.47
N PRO A 181 -4.33 8.66 11.54
CA PRO A 181 -3.83 7.60 12.42
C PRO A 181 -4.08 6.18 11.90
N LEU A 182 -4.23 5.99 10.59
CA LEU A 182 -4.31 4.65 10.00
C LEU A 182 -2.96 3.94 10.01
N ARG A 183 -3.01 2.61 10.18
CA ARG A 183 -1.82 1.76 10.24
C ARG A 183 -1.01 1.77 8.95
N GLU A 184 -1.64 1.87 7.79
CA GLU A 184 -0.94 1.99 6.51
C GLU A 184 -0.05 3.24 6.45
N ASN A 185 -0.46 4.37 7.04
CA ASN A 185 0.34 5.60 7.02
C ASN A 185 1.63 5.46 7.82
N TRP A 186 1.66 4.59 8.83
CA TRP A 186 2.89 4.19 9.53
C TRP A 186 3.77 3.27 8.68
N ALA A 187 3.16 2.39 7.89
CA ALA A 187 3.84 1.30 7.20
C ALA A 187 4.45 1.69 5.84
N LEU A 188 3.76 2.51 5.06
CA LEU A 188 4.17 2.91 3.70
C LEU A 188 5.56 3.55 3.61
N PRO A 189 6.01 4.41 4.55
CA PRO A 189 7.39 4.90 4.58
C PRO A 189 8.42 3.76 4.57
N PHE A 190 8.22 2.73 5.40
CA PHE A 190 9.11 1.57 5.46
C PHE A 190 9.04 0.74 4.18
N PHE A 191 7.85 0.61 3.59
CA PHE A 191 7.70 -0.06 2.30
C PHE A 191 8.40 0.68 1.15
N ALA A 192 8.36 2.01 1.10
CA ALA A 192 9.12 2.78 0.11
C ALA A 192 10.63 2.64 0.30
N ILE A 193 11.11 2.67 1.56
CA ILE A 193 12.53 2.38 1.85
C ILE A 193 12.89 0.98 1.35
N GLN A 194 12.02 -0.01 1.58
CA GLN A 194 12.22 -1.38 1.13
C GLN A 194 12.33 -1.45 -0.40
N ILE A 195 11.44 -0.77 -1.15
CA ILE A 195 11.50 -0.70 -2.62
C ILE A 195 12.80 -0.02 -3.08
N ALA A 196 13.20 1.10 -2.45
CA ALA A 196 14.44 1.80 -2.77
C ALA A 196 15.67 0.91 -2.53
N ALA A 197 15.71 0.22 -1.39
CA ALA A 197 16.80 -0.68 -1.01
C ALA A 197 16.87 -1.91 -1.93
N ILE A 198 15.74 -2.51 -2.29
CA ILE A 198 15.70 -3.61 -3.28
C ILE A 198 16.17 -3.10 -4.64
N THR A 199 15.70 -1.93 -5.09
CA THR A 199 16.13 -1.32 -6.34
C THR A 199 17.65 -1.12 -6.38
N TYR A 200 18.27 -0.69 -5.27
CA TYR A 200 19.73 -0.59 -5.15
C TYR A 200 20.40 -1.97 -5.13
N LEU A 201 19.85 -2.93 -4.37
CA LEU A 201 20.36 -4.30 -4.26
C LEU A 201 20.41 -4.99 -5.62
N LEU A 202 19.47 -4.72 -6.53
CA LEU A 202 19.40 -5.36 -7.83
C LEU A 202 20.44 -4.87 -8.84
N ARG A 203 21.13 -3.75 -8.57
CA ARG A 203 22.19 -3.25 -9.44
C ARG A 203 23.33 -4.26 -9.62
N PRO A 204 23.96 -4.30 -10.80
CA PRO A 204 25.14 -5.12 -11.04
C PRO A 204 26.36 -4.60 -10.28
N ASN A 205 27.26 -5.50 -9.87
CA ASN A 205 28.58 -5.20 -9.31
C ASN A 205 28.58 -4.30 -8.05
N LEU A 206 27.84 -4.71 -7.02
CA LEU A 206 27.89 -4.06 -5.69
C LEU A 206 29.13 -4.49 -4.91
N GLN A 207 29.70 -3.56 -4.14
CA GLN A 207 30.73 -3.91 -3.15
C GLN A 207 30.12 -4.79 -2.04
N PRO A 208 30.83 -5.82 -1.54
CA PRO A 208 30.30 -6.75 -0.54
C PRO A 208 29.76 -6.08 0.72
N LEU A 209 30.40 -5.01 1.20
CA LEU A 209 29.94 -4.24 2.35
C LEU A 209 28.62 -3.51 2.06
N SER A 210 28.53 -2.87 0.90
CA SER A 210 27.30 -2.18 0.46
C SER A 210 26.14 -3.15 0.27
N GLU A 211 26.40 -4.33 -0.27
CA GLU A 211 25.40 -5.40 -0.42
C GLU A 211 24.86 -5.85 0.94
N ARG A 212 25.74 -6.11 1.92
CA ARG A 212 25.34 -6.49 3.29
C ARG A 212 24.53 -5.40 3.99
N LEU A 213 24.97 -4.14 3.91
CA LEU A 213 24.24 -3.00 4.47
C LEU A 213 22.86 -2.82 3.82
N THR A 214 22.77 -3.02 2.51
CA THR A 214 21.51 -2.94 1.78
C THR A 214 20.58 -4.09 2.18
N LEU A 215 21.08 -5.31 2.31
CA LEU A 215 20.29 -6.45 2.81
C LEU A 215 19.77 -6.21 4.23
N LEU A 216 20.59 -5.62 5.10
CA LEU A 216 20.16 -5.22 6.45
C LEU A 216 19.05 -4.16 6.38
N ALA A 217 19.19 -3.16 5.50
CA ALA A 217 18.15 -2.15 5.28
C ALA A 217 16.85 -2.77 4.75
N VAL A 218 16.93 -3.73 3.81
CA VAL A 218 15.77 -4.50 3.33
C VAL A 218 15.14 -5.28 4.49
N PHE A 219 15.93 -5.96 5.32
CA PHE A 219 15.40 -6.72 6.47
C PHE A 219 14.69 -5.81 7.48
N ILE A 220 15.32 -4.72 7.91
CA ILE A 220 14.76 -3.79 8.89
C ILE A 220 13.49 -3.15 8.35
N SER A 221 13.51 -2.65 7.11
CA SER A 221 12.34 -2.03 6.48
C SER A 221 11.19 -3.03 6.28
N THR A 222 11.48 -4.27 5.87
CA THR A 222 10.47 -5.34 5.74
C THR A 222 9.86 -5.68 7.09
N PHE A 223 10.68 -5.78 8.14
CA PHE A 223 10.23 -6.07 9.49
C PHE A 223 9.34 -4.96 10.05
N LEU A 224 9.76 -3.70 9.96
CA LEU A 224 8.97 -2.55 10.42
C LEU A 224 7.67 -2.38 9.63
N PHE A 225 7.72 -2.57 8.31
CA PHE A 225 6.53 -2.61 7.46
C PHE A 225 5.53 -3.69 7.91
N SER A 226 6.04 -4.89 8.20
CA SER A 226 5.21 -6.03 8.61
C SER A 226 4.64 -5.87 10.02
N LEU A 227 5.39 -5.21 10.92
CA LEU A 227 4.96 -4.94 12.30
C LEU A 227 3.83 -3.89 12.36
N THR A 228 3.96 -2.84 11.55
CA THR A 228 3.08 -1.67 11.61
C THR A 228 1.73 -1.89 10.95
N TRP A 229 1.61 -2.77 9.95
CA TRP A 229 0.36 -2.97 9.20
C TRP A 229 -0.07 -4.44 9.10
N GLN A 230 -1.31 -4.74 9.47
CA GLN A 230 -1.82 -6.13 9.50
C GLN A 230 -1.96 -6.76 8.10
N PHE A 231 -2.29 -5.97 7.09
CA PHE A 231 -2.49 -6.44 5.71
C PHE A 231 -1.21 -6.48 4.87
N ASN A 232 -0.04 -6.30 5.51
CA ASN A 232 1.26 -6.31 4.84
C ASN A 232 1.48 -7.57 3.98
N GLN A 233 0.93 -8.71 4.40
CA GLN A 233 1.12 -10.01 3.75
C GLN A 233 0.61 -10.03 2.31
N PHE A 234 -0.44 -9.25 2.00
CA PHE A 234 -0.95 -9.15 0.64
C PHE A 234 -0.01 -8.33 -0.25
N MET A 235 0.57 -7.25 0.27
CA MET A 235 1.55 -6.44 -0.48
C MET A 235 2.86 -7.19 -0.67
N MET A 236 3.31 -7.90 0.35
CA MET A 236 4.48 -8.77 0.29
C MET A 236 4.25 -9.96 -0.64
N LEU A 237 3.02 -10.51 -0.74
CA LEU A 237 2.65 -11.52 -1.74
C LEU A 237 2.73 -10.95 -3.16
N MET A 238 2.24 -9.74 -3.39
CA MET A 238 2.40 -9.07 -4.68
C MET A 238 3.87 -8.88 -5.04
N GLN A 239 4.70 -8.43 -4.10
CA GLN A 239 6.15 -8.35 -4.30
C GLN A 239 6.79 -9.73 -4.53
N ALA A 240 6.35 -10.77 -3.83
CA ALA A 240 6.83 -12.14 -4.04
C ALA A 240 6.47 -12.67 -5.45
N LEU A 241 5.29 -12.31 -5.97
CA LEU A 241 4.87 -12.58 -7.35
C LEU A 241 5.73 -11.80 -8.36
N VAL A 242 6.07 -10.53 -8.09
CA VAL A 242 7.03 -9.77 -8.92
C VAL A 242 8.36 -10.52 -9.02
N LEU A 243 8.92 -10.93 -7.88
CA LEU A 243 10.18 -11.67 -7.84
C LEU A 243 10.08 -13.00 -8.58
N PHE A 244 8.93 -13.69 -8.48
CA PHE A 244 8.70 -14.98 -9.10
C PHE A 244 8.63 -14.86 -10.64
N ILE A 245 7.92 -13.85 -11.15
CA ILE A 245 7.84 -13.56 -12.58
C ILE A 245 9.22 -13.24 -13.14
N LEU A 246 9.99 -12.40 -12.46
CA LEU A 246 11.32 -11.97 -12.93
C LEU A 246 12.37 -13.08 -12.86
N ASP A 247 12.34 -13.92 -11.82
CA ASP A 247 13.20 -15.11 -11.72
C ASP A 247 12.86 -16.12 -12.82
N SER A 248 11.56 -16.32 -13.11
CA SER A 248 11.08 -17.22 -14.17
C SER A 248 11.50 -16.77 -15.58
N LEU A 249 11.56 -15.46 -15.83
CA LEU A 249 11.95 -14.88 -17.12
C LEU A 249 13.46 -14.62 -17.26
N ASP A 250 14.28 -15.06 -16.30
CA ASP A 250 15.73 -14.80 -16.24
C ASP A 250 16.11 -13.31 -16.30
N MET A 251 15.25 -12.44 -15.77
CA MET A 251 15.49 -10.99 -15.71
C MET A 251 16.09 -10.55 -14.37
N LEU A 252 16.27 -11.50 -13.44
CA LEU A 252 16.76 -11.26 -12.08
C LEU A 252 17.84 -12.29 -11.69
N PRO A 253 18.88 -11.89 -10.94
CA PRO A 253 19.81 -12.86 -10.35
C PRO A 253 19.10 -13.75 -9.32
N ALA A 254 19.08 -15.06 -9.60
CA ALA A 254 18.37 -16.05 -8.79
C ALA A 254 18.81 -16.10 -7.31
N ALA A 255 20.07 -15.75 -7.01
CA ALA A 255 20.59 -15.68 -5.64
C ALA A 255 19.95 -14.52 -4.85
N LYS A 256 19.86 -13.33 -5.45
CA LYS A 256 19.23 -12.16 -4.83
C LYS A 256 17.73 -12.41 -4.58
N ALA A 257 17.04 -13.06 -5.51
CA ALA A 257 15.65 -13.48 -5.32
C ALA A 257 15.47 -14.39 -4.09
N THR A 258 16.35 -15.39 -3.91
CA THR A 258 16.32 -16.29 -2.75
C THR A 258 16.50 -15.54 -1.44
N TRP A 259 17.44 -14.60 -1.37
CA TRP A 259 17.65 -13.78 -0.17
C TRP A 259 16.42 -12.97 0.19
N LEU A 260 15.76 -12.37 -0.81
CA LEU A 260 14.53 -11.61 -0.60
C LEU A 260 13.41 -12.49 -0.04
N TYR A 261 13.14 -13.66 -0.63
CA TYR A 261 12.15 -14.61 -0.07
C TYR A 261 12.47 -15.01 1.38
N GLY A 262 13.74 -15.27 1.69
CA GLY A 262 14.21 -15.59 3.03
C GLY A 262 14.01 -14.46 4.04
N ILE A 263 14.25 -13.21 3.62
CA ILE A 263 13.98 -12.02 4.44
C ILE A 263 12.48 -11.92 4.73
N GLN A 264 11.61 -12.04 3.71
CA GLN A 264 10.16 -11.95 3.90
C GLN A 264 9.64 -12.98 4.91
N ILE A 265 10.06 -14.25 4.79
CA ILE A 265 9.67 -15.30 5.74
C ILE A 265 10.18 -14.98 7.14
N THR A 266 11.47 -14.69 7.29
CA THR A 266 12.10 -14.43 8.60
C THR A 266 11.46 -13.22 9.29
N SER A 267 11.20 -12.13 8.56
CA SER A 267 10.53 -10.95 9.11
C SER A 267 9.12 -11.26 9.61
N LEU A 268 8.33 -12.05 8.87
CA LEU A 268 6.98 -12.44 9.31
C LEU A 268 6.98 -13.36 10.52
N LEU A 269 7.93 -14.30 10.59
CA LEU A 269 8.10 -15.16 11.77
C LEU A 269 8.46 -14.34 13.00
N LEU A 270 9.35 -13.35 12.86
CA LEU A 270 9.71 -12.44 13.96
C LEU A 270 8.52 -11.59 14.40
N VAL A 271 7.72 -11.06 13.46
CA VAL A 271 6.49 -10.34 13.79
C VAL A 271 5.47 -11.25 14.46
N CYS A 272 5.35 -12.51 14.04
CA CYS A 272 4.48 -13.49 14.70
C CYS A 272 4.86 -13.69 16.17
N ILE A 273 6.16 -13.79 16.48
CA ILE A 273 6.66 -13.89 17.86
C ILE A 273 6.29 -12.62 18.66
N LEU A 274 6.52 -11.44 18.09
CA LEU A 274 6.22 -10.16 18.76
C LEU A 274 4.72 -9.89 18.95
N GLN A 275 3.88 -10.46 18.09
CA GLN A 275 2.42 -10.38 18.19
C GLN A 275 1.83 -11.57 18.95
N PHE A 276 2.58 -12.13 19.90
CA PHE A 276 2.13 -13.20 20.80
C PHE A 276 1.59 -14.43 20.05
N PHE A 277 2.31 -14.87 19.02
CA PHE A 277 1.97 -16.03 18.19
C PHE A 277 0.62 -15.91 17.48
N ASN A 278 0.37 -14.75 16.86
CA ASN A 278 -0.81 -14.56 16.02
C ASN A 278 -0.85 -15.58 14.88
N SER A 279 -1.74 -16.57 15.01
CA SER A 279 -1.87 -17.70 14.11
C SER A 279 -2.29 -17.30 12.69
N MET A 280 -2.97 -16.15 12.50
CA MET A 280 -3.33 -15.65 11.18
C MET A 280 -2.09 -15.32 10.33
N ILE A 281 -0.98 -14.89 10.94
CA ILE A 281 0.26 -14.62 10.20
C ILE A 281 0.85 -15.90 9.64
N LEU A 282 0.87 -16.95 10.47
CA LEU A 282 1.44 -18.23 10.08
C LEU A 282 0.59 -18.93 9.02
N GLY A 283 -0.73 -18.77 9.08
CA GLY A 283 -1.69 -19.26 8.07
C GLY A 283 -1.73 -18.47 6.75
N SER A 284 -0.90 -17.44 6.60
CA SER A 284 -0.91 -16.57 5.42
C SER A 284 -0.50 -17.27 4.13
N LEU A 285 -1.13 -16.86 3.03
CA LEU A 285 -0.80 -17.37 1.70
C LEU A 285 0.65 -17.06 1.30
N LEU A 286 1.19 -15.94 1.78
CA LEU A 286 2.56 -15.50 1.51
C LEU A 286 3.62 -16.48 2.02
N ILE A 287 3.52 -16.94 3.28
CA ILE A 287 4.49 -17.92 3.82
C ILE A 287 4.45 -19.21 3.01
N SER A 288 3.23 -19.66 2.69
CA SER A 288 3.00 -20.86 1.88
C SER A 288 3.59 -20.71 0.48
N PHE A 289 3.38 -19.55 -0.15
CA PHE A 289 3.89 -19.24 -1.49
C PHE A 289 5.42 -19.17 -1.53
N ASN A 290 6.03 -18.41 -0.62
CA ASN A 290 7.49 -18.28 -0.57
C ASN A 290 8.18 -19.61 -0.29
N LEU A 291 7.63 -20.42 0.64
CA LEU A 291 8.16 -21.76 0.90
C LEU A 291 8.02 -22.67 -0.32
N SER A 292 6.89 -22.57 -1.04
CA SER A 292 6.65 -23.32 -2.27
C SER A 292 7.64 -22.99 -3.37
N VAL A 293 7.92 -21.70 -3.60
CA VAL A 293 8.92 -21.26 -4.58
C VAL A 293 10.31 -21.80 -4.22
N LEU A 294 10.71 -21.72 -2.94
CA LEU A 294 12.01 -22.22 -2.49
C LEU A 294 12.14 -23.75 -2.64
N ILE A 295 11.08 -24.50 -2.35
CA ILE A 295 11.05 -25.96 -2.53
C ILE A 295 11.04 -26.33 -4.02
N ALA A 296 10.16 -25.72 -4.82
CA ALA A 296 10.03 -25.99 -6.25
C ALA A 296 11.35 -25.71 -6.99
N ARG A 297 12.08 -24.66 -6.61
CA ARG A 297 13.42 -24.36 -7.16
C ARG A 297 14.46 -25.43 -6.84
N LYS A 298 14.37 -26.10 -5.68
CA LYS A 298 15.25 -27.23 -5.36
C LYS A 298 14.89 -28.50 -6.13
N LEU A 299 13.60 -28.72 -6.38
CA LEU A 299 13.08 -29.88 -7.10
C LEU A 299 13.31 -29.79 -8.62
N GLN A 300 13.01 -28.65 -9.24
CA GLN A 300 13.09 -28.44 -10.68
C GLN A 300 14.44 -27.81 -11.07
N LYS A 301 15.46 -28.65 -11.19
CA LYS A 301 16.76 -28.25 -11.74
C LYS A 301 16.68 -28.07 -13.26
N ASN A 302 17.53 -27.21 -13.84
CA ASN A 302 17.65 -27.00 -15.30
C ASN A 302 16.41 -26.36 -15.99
N LEU A 303 15.71 -25.46 -15.31
CA LEU A 303 14.63 -24.64 -15.88
C LEU A 303 15.08 -23.74 -17.04
N LYS A 304 16.36 -23.34 -17.06
CA LYS A 304 16.93 -22.39 -18.03
C LYS A 304 17.43 -23.03 -19.32
N THR A 305 17.36 -24.36 -19.46
CA THR A 305 17.97 -25.11 -20.57
C THR A 305 16.92 -25.69 -21.51
N GLY A 306 17.16 -25.59 -22.83
CA GLY A 306 16.33 -26.20 -23.87
C GLY A 306 15.66 -25.20 -24.81
N SER A 307 15.17 -25.68 -25.95
CA SER A 307 14.50 -24.87 -26.97
C SER A 307 13.32 -24.07 -26.41
N PHE A 308 12.91 -23.00 -27.10
CA PHE A 308 11.84 -22.09 -26.67
C PHE A 308 10.59 -22.81 -26.15
N LEU A 309 10.05 -23.78 -26.92
CA LEU A 309 8.85 -24.54 -26.54
C LEU A 309 9.09 -25.43 -25.31
N ASN A 310 10.25 -26.07 -25.21
CA ASN A 310 10.60 -26.89 -24.06
C ASN A 310 10.74 -26.03 -22.80
N ARG A 311 11.34 -24.85 -22.92
CA ARG A 311 11.48 -23.89 -21.83
C ARG A 311 10.14 -23.33 -21.40
N LEU A 312 9.26 -22.97 -22.34
CA LEU A 312 7.89 -22.54 -22.03
C LEU A 312 7.12 -23.64 -21.29
N GLY A 313 7.20 -24.89 -21.77
CA GLY A 313 6.58 -26.04 -21.08
C GLY A 313 7.12 -26.26 -19.67
N LYS A 314 8.44 -26.15 -19.47
CA LYS A 314 9.08 -26.21 -18.14
C LYS A 314 8.62 -25.08 -17.22
N LEU A 315 8.45 -23.86 -17.72
CA LEU A 315 7.94 -22.73 -16.95
C LEU A 315 6.47 -22.90 -16.57
N LEU A 316 5.63 -23.39 -17.48
CA LEU A 316 4.23 -23.73 -17.17
C LEU A 316 4.15 -24.82 -16.11
N LEU A 317 5.00 -25.84 -16.20
CA LEU A 317 5.12 -26.86 -15.17
C LEU A 317 5.62 -26.28 -13.83
N HIS A 318 6.58 -25.35 -13.85
CA HIS A 318 7.07 -24.67 -12.66
C HIS A 318 5.96 -23.87 -11.96
N LEU A 319 5.21 -23.09 -12.73
CA LEU A 319 4.04 -22.35 -12.25
C LEU A 319 2.99 -23.28 -11.64
N PHE A 320 2.66 -24.38 -12.33
CA PHE A 320 1.71 -25.37 -11.83
C PHE A 320 2.16 -26.00 -10.51
N VAL A 321 3.42 -26.45 -10.44
CA VAL A 321 4.00 -27.05 -9.22
C VAL A 321 3.98 -26.05 -8.06
N VAL A 322 4.39 -24.80 -8.28
CA VAL A 322 4.39 -23.76 -7.24
C VAL A 322 2.97 -23.49 -6.75
N LEU A 323 1.99 -23.38 -7.65
CA LEU A 323 0.59 -23.15 -7.28
C LEU A 323 0.01 -24.31 -6.48
N CYS A 324 0.18 -25.55 -6.95
CA CYS A 324 -0.29 -26.75 -6.25
C CYS A 324 0.37 -26.88 -4.87
N LEU A 325 1.69 -26.68 -4.78
CA LEU A 325 2.41 -26.75 -3.52
C LEU A 325 1.98 -25.63 -2.56
N THR A 326 1.70 -24.43 -3.07
CA THR A 326 1.22 -23.30 -2.26
C THR A 326 -0.12 -23.61 -1.63
N LEU A 327 -1.08 -24.12 -2.40
CA LEU A 327 -2.40 -24.49 -1.90
C LEU A 327 -2.32 -25.67 -0.93
N PHE A 328 -1.49 -26.67 -1.23
CA PHE A 328 -1.26 -27.83 -0.37
C PHE A 328 -0.67 -27.42 0.99
N LEU A 329 0.42 -26.64 0.99
CA LEU A 329 1.05 -26.15 2.22
C LEU A 329 0.10 -25.23 2.99
N ASN A 330 -0.63 -24.33 2.33
CA ASN A 330 -1.58 -23.45 3.00
C ASN A 330 -2.68 -24.23 3.72
N ASN A 331 -3.23 -25.26 3.06
CA ASN A 331 -4.25 -26.12 3.65
C ASN A 331 -3.71 -26.94 4.83
N ILE A 332 -2.48 -27.45 4.74
CA ILE A 332 -1.83 -28.16 5.85
C ILE A 332 -1.62 -27.24 7.05
N ILE A 333 -1.03 -26.06 6.83
CA ILE A 333 -0.76 -25.09 7.90
C ILE A 333 -2.05 -24.67 8.59
N LYS A 334 -3.10 -24.36 7.81
CA LYS A 334 -4.42 -24.01 8.35
C LYS A 334 -5.03 -25.14 9.16
N LYS A 335 -4.89 -26.40 8.71
CA LYS A 335 -5.38 -27.58 9.43
C LYS A 335 -4.61 -27.82 10.73
N ILE A 336 -3.29 -27.65 10.75
CA ILE A 336 -2.46 -27.81 11.96
C ILE A 336 -2.82 -26.74 13.00
N LEU A 337 -3.08 -25.51 12.56
CA LEU A 337 -3.37 -24.38 13.44
C LEU A 337 -4.87 -24.25 13.79
N ASN A 338 -5.73 -25.18 13.36
CA ASN A 338 -7.19 -25.12 13.51
C ASN A 338 -7.79 -23.76 13.09
N LEU A 339 -7.24 -23.16 12.03
CA LEU A 339 -7.76 -21.91 11.49
C LEU A 339 -8.99 -22.20 10.63
N LYS A 340 -10.11 -21.53 10.92
CA LYS A 340 -11.24 -21.48 9.98
C LYS A 340 -10.73 -20.92 8.65
N SER A 341 -11.05 -21.60 7.56
CA SER A 341 -10.69 -21.17 6.21
C SER A 341 -11.12 -19.71 5.96
N ASP A 342 -10.27 -18.91 5.29
CA ASP A 342 -10.57 -17.55 4.82
C ASP A 342 -11.64 -17.54 3.71
N GLU A 343 -12.67 -18.38 3.82
CA GLU A 343 -13.75 -18.50 2.84
C GLU A 343 -14.40 -17.16 2.57
N HIS A 344 -14.47 -16.26 3.55
CA HIS A 344 -15.04 -14.94 3.36
C HIS A 344 -14.26 -14.08 2.34
N ILE A 345 -12.92 -14.13 2.32
CA ILE A 345 -12.11 -13.39 1.34
C ILE A 345 -12.32 -13.99 -0.05
N PHE A 346 -12.32 -15.33 -0.16
CA PHE A 346 -12.56 -15.99 -1.43
C PHE A 346 -13.99 -15.81 -1.95
N LYS A 347 -14.99 -15.81 -1.08
CA LYS A 347 -16.39 -15.48 -1.40
C LYS A 347 -16.52 -14.04 -1.85
N PHE A 348 -15.88 -13.10 -1.14
CA PHE A 348 -15.80 -11.70 -1.55
C PHE A 348 -15.16 -11.54 -2.92
N LEU A 349 -13.99 -12.15 -3.18
CA LEU A 349 -13.32 -12.10 -4.48
C LEU A 349 -14.18 -12.73 -5.59
N LYS A 350 -14.79 -13.88 -5.33
CA LYS A 350 -15.69 -14.55 -6.28
C LYS A 350 -16.87 -13.67 -6.65
N ALA A 351 -17.51 -13.04 -5.66
CA ALA A 351 -18.61 -12.11 -5.88
C ALA A 351 -18.15 -10.83 -6.58
N LYS A 352 -17.00 -10.28 -6.20
CA LYS A 352 -16.40 -9.08 -6.80
C LYS A 352 -16.13 -9.22 -8.29
N PHE A 353 -15.67 -10.39 -8.72
CA PHE A 353 -15.41 -10.69 -10.14
C PHE A 353 -16.63 -11.27 -10.88
N GLY A 354 -17.82 -11.28 -10.27
CA GLY A 354 -19.04 -11.79 -10.90
C GLY A 354 -19.05 -13.30 -11.12
N LEU A 355 -18.15 -14.05 -10.49
CA LEU A 355 -18.03 -15.51 -10.59
C LEU A 355 -19.03 -16.24 -9.67
N GLY A 356 -19.94 -15.52 -9.02
CA GLY A 356 -21.08 -16.05 -8.25
C GLY A 356 -21.83 -14.95 -7.49
N ALA A 357 -23.15 -15.03 -7.43
CA ALA A 357 -23.97 -14.14 -6.60
C ALA A 357 -23.78 -14.47 -5.10
N THR A 358 -23.76 -13.44 -4.24
CA THR A 358 -23.72 -13.63 -2.79
C THR A 358 -24.86 -12.87 -2.11
N ARG A 359 -25.55 -13.56 -1.20
CA ARG A 359 -26.52 -12.97 -0.26
C ARG A 359 -25.90 -12.75 1.12
N ASP A 360 -24.60 -13.04 1.26
CA ASP A 360 -23.89 -12.87 2.51
C ASP A 360 -23.80 -11.37 2.85
N PHE A 361 -24.40 -10.99 3.99
CA PHE A 361 -24.41 -9.62 4.51
C PHE A 361 -22.99 -9.02 4.53
N ASP A 362 -22.05 -9.77 5.07
CA ASP A 362 -20.66 -9.36 5.27
C ASP A 362 -19.97 -9.04 3.94
N ALA A 363 -20.20 -9.87 2.91
CA ALA A 363 -19.61 -9.68 1.59
C ALA A 363 -20.22 -8.45 0.89
N ASN A 364 -21.55 -8.31 0.95
CA ASN A 364 -22.25 -7.19 0.34
C ASN A 364 -21.95 -5.86 1.03
N LEU A 365 -21.68 -5.86 2.35
CA LEU A 365 -21.22 -4.68 3.07
C LEU A 365 -19.93 -4.10 2.48
N TYR A 366 -19.01 -4.95 2.03
CA TYR A 366 -17.80 -4.52 1.33
C TYR A 366 -18.05 -4.18 -0.15
N LEU A 367 -18.84 -4.97 -0.87
CA LEU A 367 -19.10 -4.76 -2.31
C LEU A 367 -19.86 -3.47 -2.60
N CYS A 368 -20.72 -3.05 -1.67
CA CYS A 368 -21.51 -1.83 -1.77
C CYS A 368 -20.78 -0.57 -1.32
N GLU A 369 -19.62 -0.70 -0.66
CA GLU A 369 -18.80 0.42 -0.23
C GLU A 369 -17.94 0.94 -1.39
N GLU A 370 -18.03 2.23 -1.71
CA GLU A 370 -17.32 2.87 -2.82
C GLU A 370 -15.79 2.65 -2.75
N ALA A 371 -15.25 2.53 -1.54
CA ALA A 371 -13.82 2.26 -1.32
C ALA A 371 -13.35 0.92 -1.91
N PHE A 372 -14.21 -0.09 -2.00
CA PHE A 372 -13.86 -1.41 -2.57
C PHE A 372 -14.30 -1.59 -4.01
N GLY A 373 -14.98 -0.60 -4.59
CA GLY A 373 -15.37 -0.54 -5.99
C GLY A 373 -14.19 -0.38 -6.94
N LEU A 374 -14.51 -0.37 -8.23
CA LEU A 374 -13.55 -0.10 -9.32
C LEU A 374 -13.05 1.35 -9.26
N LEU A 375 -11.88 1.58 -9.86
CA LEU A 375 -11.29 2.93 -9.92
C LEU A 375 -12.18 3.86 -10.78
N PRO A 376 -12.63 5.02 -10.25
CA PRO A 376 -13.47 5.94 -11.00
C PRO A 376 -12.69 6.65 -12.11
N PHE A 377 -13.34 6.92 -13.24
CA PHE A 377 -12.70 7.56 -14.41
C PHE A 377 -12.13 8.96 -14.12
N ASN A 378 -12.73 9.70 -13.18
CA ASN A 378 -12.25 11.01 -12.72
C ASN A 378 -10.79 10.94 -12.22
N THR A 379 -10.34 9.80 -11.67
CA THR A 379 -8.94 9.64 -11.27
C THR A 379 -7.98 9.79 -12.46
N PHE A 380 -8.31 9.24 -13.62
CA PHE A 380 -7.46 9.41 -14.82
C PHE A 380 -7.47 10.85 -15.33
N GLU A 381 -8.59 11.54 -15.21
CA GLU A 381 -8.71 12.94 -15.59
C GLU A 381 -7.79 13.82 -14.73
N ARG A 382 -7.84 13.67 -13.40
CA ARG A 382 -6.95 14.38 -12.45
C ARG A 382 -5.47 14.12 -12.74
N LEU A 383 -5.09 12.85 -12.95
CA LEU A 383 -3.72 12.47 -13.28
C LEU A 383 -3.28 12.97 -14.68
N SER A 384 -4.22 13.24 -15.58
CA SER A 384 -3.93 13.80 -16.91
C SER A 384 -3.67 15.30 -16.85
N TYR A 385 -4.36 16.05 -15.98
CA TYR A 385 -4.13 17.50 -15.79
C TYR A 385 -2.70 17.81 -15.31
N THR A 386 -2.08 16.91 -14.55
CA THR A 386 -0.68 17.03 -14.10
C THR A 386 0.34 16.44 -15.11
N LEU A 387 -0.11 16.02 -16.30
CA LEU A 387 0.66 15.30 -17.33
C LEU A 387 1.24 13.95 -16.88
N LEU A 388 1.02 13.54 -15.63
CA LEU A 388 1.55 12.32 -15.05
C LEU A 388 1.03 11.09 -15.79
N PHE A 389 -0.27 11.02 -16.08
CA PHE A 389 -0.86 9.87 -16.77
C PHE A 389 -0.27 9.68 -18.17
N TYR A 390 -0.13 10.76 -18.95
CA TYR A 390 0.48 10.70 -20.29
C TYR A 390 1.94 10.26 -20.24
N ALA A 391 2.73 10.85 -19.35
CA ALA A 391 4.13 10.46 -19.14
C ALA A 391 4.25 8.99 -18.71
N TYR A 392 3.37 8.53 -17.81
CA TYR A 392 3.35 7.15 -17.34
C TYR A 392 3.05 6.17 -18.47
N ILE A 393 1.99 6.38 -19.25
CA ILE A 393 1.63 5.49 -20.36
C ILE A 393 2.73 5.45 -21.42
N PHE A 394 3.36 6.58 -21.72
CA PHE A 394 4.50 6.66 -22.63
C PHE A 394 5.68 5.79 -22.15
N VAL A 395 6.12 5.99 -20.89
CA VAL A 395 7.22 5.22 -20.31
C VAL A 395 6.87 3.74 -20.18
N LEU A 396 5.66 3.43 -19.72
CA LEU A 396 5.16 2.07 -19.56
C LEU A 396 5.18 1.33 -20.90
N SER A 397 4.68 1.94 -21.98
CA SER A 397 4.63 1.32 -23.30
C SER A 397 6.04 0.96 -23.80
N ILE A 398 7.00 1.88 -23.70
CA ILE A 398 8.39 1.64 -24.13
C ILE A 398 9.04 0.53 -23.30
N THR A 399 8.89 0.59 -21.97
CA THR A 399 9.53 -0.35 -21.06
C THR A 399 8.91 -1.75 -21.12
N VAL A 400 7.59 -1.87 -21.36
CA VAL A 400 6.91 -3.16 -21.62
C VAL A 400 7.40 -3.78 -22.92
N ILE A 401 7.54 -3.00 -24.00
CA ILE A 401 8.09 -3.49 -25.27
C ILE A 401 9.53 -4.00 -25.06
N ALA A 402 10.37 -3.21 -24.37
CA ALA A 402 11.74 -3.62 -24.06
C ALA A 402 11.78 -4.91 -23.22
N ALA A 403 10.94 -5.01 -22.19
CA ALA A 403 10.84 -6.19 -21.34
C ALA A 403 10.37 -7.43 -22.12
N PHE A 404 9.41 -7.27 -23.03
CA PHE A 404 8.94 -8.36 -23.88
C PHE A 404 10.04 -8.87 -24.82
N VAL A 405 10.80 -7.97 -25.45
CA VAL A 405 11.95 -8.34 -26.31
C VAL A 405 13.01 -9.08 -25.52
N VAL A 406 13.36 -8.59 -24.32
CA VAL A 406 14.35 -9.25 -23.44
C VAL A 406 13.85 -10.62 -22.95
N ALA A 407 12.59 -10.73 -22.52
CA ALA A 407 12.00 -11.99 -22.10
C ALA A 407 11.98 -13.01 -23.25
N PHE A 408 11.59 -12.58 -24.46
CA PHE A 408 11.59 -13.44 -25.64
C PHE A 408 13.00 -13.91 -26.02
N HIS A 409 13.98 -13.01 -25.97
CA HIS A 409 15.38 -13.35 -26.19
C HIS A 409 15.85 -14.37 -25.15
N ASN A 410 15.66 -14.10 -23.87
CA ASN A 410 16.02 -15.00 -22.78
C ASN A 410 15.41 -16.39 -22.97
N LEU A 411 14.14 -16.48 -23.35
CA LEU A 411 13.45 -17.76 -23.60
C LEU A 411 13.99 -18.51 -24.83
N SER A 412 14.53 -17.80 -25.83
CA SER A 412 14.97 -18.36 -27.11
C SER A 412 16.45 -18.76 -27.14
N ASP A 413 17.30 -18.17 -26.27
CA ASP A 413 18.76 -18.18 -26.43
C ASP A 413 19.47 -19.49 -26.04
N SER A 414 18.77 -20.64 -26.02
CA SER A 414 19.41 -21.94 -25.79
C SER A 414 19.93 -22.62 -27.07
N THR A 415 19.58 -22.14 -28.26
CA THR A 415 19.79 -22.89 -29.52
C THR A 415 20.76 -22.23 -30.51
N ASN A 416 21.17 -20.97 -30.29
CA ASN A 416 21.87 -20.16 -31.30
C ASN A 416 23.28 -19.68 -30.92
N GLN A 417 23.93 -20.25 -29.91
CA GLN A 417 25.31 -19.88 -29.57
C GLN A 417 26.37 -20.28 -30.62
N GLN A 418 26.00 -21.01 -31.69
CA GLN A 418 26.95 -21.45 -32.72
C GLN A 418 26.74 -20.87 -34.13
N SER A 419 25.71 -20.06 -34.41
CA SER A 419 25.51 -19.54 -35.77
C SER A 419 24.92 -18.13 -35.81
N MET A 420 25.75 -17.11 -35.58
CA MET A 420 25.79 -15.88 -36.40
C MET A 420 26.80 -14.90 -35.81
N GLY A 421 28.02 -14.98 -36.32
CA GLY A 421 28.87 -13.80 -36.42
C GLY A 421 28.23 -12.78 -37.37
N LYS A 422 28.43 -11.50 -37.06
CA LYS A 422 28.18 -10.35 -37.96
C LYS A 422 26.75 -10.18 -38.48
N MET A 423 25.86 -9.65 -37.64
CA MET A 423 24.86 -8.67 -38.07
C MET A 423 24.53 -7.79 -36.87
N GLY A 424 24.58 -6.46 -37.02
CA GLY A 424 24.46 -5.49 -35.93
C GLY A 424 23.18 -5.65 -35.10
N LYS A 425 23.24 -6.41 -34.01
CA LYS A 425 22.14 -6.56 -33.05
C LYS A 425 22.03 -5.27 -32.24
N CYS A 426 20.90 -4.58 -32.37
CA CYS A 426 20.47 -3.61 -31.36
C CYS A 426 20.20 -4.40 -30.07
N THR A 427 21.19 -4.56 -29.20
CA THR A 427 21.05 -5.27 -27.93
C THR A 427 20.25 -4.40 -26.97
N VAL A 428 18.92 -4.51 -27.02
CA VAL A 428 18.04 -3.95 -26.00
C VAL A 428 18.30 -4.75 -24.71
N ASN A 429 18.96 -4.12 -23.73
CA ASN A 429 19.23 -4.72 -22.43
C ASN A 429 18.42 -3.97 -21.37
N LEU A 430 17.55 -4.69 -20.65
CA LEU A 430 16.75 -4.11 -19.57
C LEU A 430 17.42 -4.43 -18.23
N LYS A 431 17.76 -3.39 -17.46
CA LYS A 431 18.39 -3.57 -16.15
C LYS A 431 17.44 -4.29 -15.17
N PRO A 432 17.96 -5.18 -14.30
CA PRO A 432 17.13 -5.92 -13.33
C PRO A 432 16.30 -5.01 -12.42
N GLU A 433 16.86 -3.88 -11.99
CA GLU A 433 16.17 -2.90 -11.16
C GLU A 433 15.00 -2.21 -11.89
N THR A 434 15.10 -2.03 -13.21
CA THR A 434 14.03 -1.46 -14.02
C THR A 434 12.93 -2.49 -14.24
N ALA A 435 13.30 -3.74 -14.52
CA ALA A 435 12.34 -4.85 -14.65
C ALA A 435 11.54 -5.06 -13.36
N TYR A 436 12.19 -4.97 -12.19
CA TYR A 436 11.52 -5.01 -10.89
C TYR A 436 10.45 -3.94 -10.74
N ASN A 437 10.80 -2.68 -10.97
CA ASN A 437 9.86 -1.57 -10.84
C ASN A 437 8.75 -1.60 -11.90
N LEU A 438 9.01 -2.14 -13.10
CA LEU A 438 8.03 -2.32 -14.17
C LEU A 438 6.93 -3.31 -13.79
N ILE A 439 7.30 -4.53 -13.38
CA ILE A 439 6.29 -5.54 -13.01
C ILE A 439 5.54 -5.09 -11.75
N HIS A 440 6.22 -4.40 -10.82
CA HIS A 440 5.59 -3.86 -9.62
C HIS A 440 4.51 -2.81 -9.94
N THR A 441 4.80 -1.85 -10.84
CA THR A 441 3.80 -0.84 -11.22
C THR A 441 2.60 -1.44 -11.96
N ILE A 442 2.81 -2.48 -12.79
CA ILE A 442 1.73 -3.19 -13.48
C ILE A 442 0.82 -3.89 -12.48
N LEU A 443 1.40 -4.64 -11.53
CA LEU A 443 0.64 -5.35 -10.51
C LEU A 443 -0.11 -4.39 -9.56
N PHE A 444 0.49 -3.26 -9.19
CA PHE A 444 -0.21 -2.20 -8.46
C PHE A 444 -1.32 -1.55 -9.28
N GLY A 445 -1.13 -1.40 -10.59
CA GLY A 445 -2.17 -0.93 -11.50
C GLY A 445 -3.40 -1.84 -11.49
N PHE A 446 -3.21 -3.16 -11.63
CA PHE A 446 -4.31 -4.12 -11.53
C PHE A 446 -5.03 -4.07 -10.18
N LEU A 447 -4.26 -3.94 -9.08
CA LEU A 447 -4.83 -3.81 -7.74
C LEU A 447 -5.67 -2.52 -7.59
N ALA A 448 -5.15 -1.39 -8.07
CA ALA A 448 -5.82 -0.09 -8.01
C ALA A 448 -7.07 -0.02 -8.90
N LEU A 449 -7.01 -0.58 -10.12
CA LEU A 449 -8.16 -0.70 -11.02
C LEU A 449 -9.28 -1.54 -10.41
N SER A 450 -8.91 -2.63 -9.72
CA SER A 450 -9.85 -3.50 -9.03
C SER A 450 -10.42 -2.88 -7.76
N THR A 451 -9.62 -2.15 -6.97
CA THR A 451 -9.99 -1.65 -5.63
C THR A 451 -9.55 -0.21 -5.45
N MET A 452 -10.49 0.74 -5.47
CA MET A 452 -10.23 2.18 -5.37
C MET A 452 -9.39 2.55 -4.13
N ARG A 453 -9.67 1.93 -2.97
CA ARG A 453 -8.95 2.15 -1.71
C ARG A 453 -7.45 1.92 -1.82
N MET A 454 -6.97 1.13 -2.78
CA MET A 454 -5.54 0.81 -2.97
C MET A 454 -4.82 1.70 -3.99
N LYS A 455 -5.50 2.72 -4.56
CA LYS A 455 -4.93 3.59 -5.61
C LYS A 455 -3.63 4.29 -5.18
N TYR A 456 -3.50 4.64 -3.90
CA TYR A 456 -2.34 5.38 -3.37
C TYR A 456 -1.01 4.63 -3.51
N LEU A 457 -1.04 3.30 -3.54
CA LEU A 457 0.14 2.46 -3.80
C LEU A 457 0.60 2.61 -5.26
N TRP A 458 -0.37 2.58 -6.19
CA TRP A 458 -0.10 2.64 -7.61
C TRP A 458 0.33 4.04 -8.03
N THR A 459 -0.42 5.08 -7.68
CA THR A 459 -0.15 6.46 -8.09
C THR A 459 1.18 6.98 -7.57
N SER A 460 1.54 6.68 -6.31
CA SER A 460 2.86 7.02 -5.76
C SER A 460 3.99 6.35 -6.54
N HIS A 461 3.80 5.08 -6.94
CA HIS A 461 4.77 4.37 -7.77
C HIS A 461 4.75 4.84 -9.23
N MET A 462 3.62 5.33 -9.75
CA MET A 462 3.53 5.96 -11.08
C MET A 462 4.40 7.22 -11.13
N CYS A 463 4.37 8.07 -10.10
CA CYS A 463 5.22 9.27 -10.00
C CYS A 463 6.71 8.91 -10.15
N VAL A 464 7.16 7.87 -9.45
CA VAL A 464 8.54 7.37 -9.51
C VAL A 464 8.85 6.80 -10.90
N PHE A 465 8.00 5.92 -11.42
CA PHE A 465 8.25 5.18 -12.65
C PHE A 465 8.21 6.08 -13.90
N ALA A 466 7.22 6.97 -13.98
CA ALA A 466 7.11 7.95 -15.06
C ALA A 466 8.31 8.92 -15.05
N SER A 467 8.70 9.41 -13.88
CA SER A 467 9.83 10.33 -13.78
C SER A 467 11.14 9.66 -14.16
N PHE A 468 11.35 8.42 -13.69
CA PHE A 468 12.50 7.62 -14.08
C PHE A 468 12.62 7.53 -15.60
N GLY A 469 11.54 7.16 -16.28
CA GLY A 469 11.57 6.92 -17.73
C GLY A 469 11.87 8.18 -18.52
N LEU A 470 11.28 9.32 -18.15
CA LEU A 470 11.57 10.62 -18.80
C LEU A 470 13.00 11.11 -18.55
N CYS A 471 13.59 10.77 -17.40
CA CYS A 471 14.95 11.16 -17.05
C CYS A 471 16.00 10.09 -17.41
N SER A 472 15.60 8.96 -18.01
CA SER A 472 16.50 7.86 -18.36
C SER A 472 17.03 8.02 -19.80
N PRO A 473 18.35 7.88 -20.02
CA PRO A 473 18.91 7.92 -21.37
C PRO A 473 18.44 6.73 -22.23
N GLU A 474 18.20 5.57 -21.61
CA GLU A 474 17.80 4.33 -22.29
C GLU A 474 16.44 4.46 -22.98
N THR A 475 15.48 5.13 -22.31
CA THR A 475 14.14 5.39 -22.87
C THR A 475 14.24 6.24 -24.13
N TRP A 476 14.97 7.35 -24.07
CA TRP A 476 15.15 8.26 -25.20
C TRP A 476 15.98 7.64 -26.33
N GLU A 477 16.95 6.80 -25.98
CA GLU A 477 17.71 6.05 -26.97
C GLU A 477 16.82 5.12 -27.79
N LEU A 478 15.93 4.35 -27.15
CA LEU A 478 14.99 3.47 -27.85
C LEU A 478 14.04 4.24 -28.76
N VAL A 479 13.52 5.38 -28.28
CA VAL A 479 12.61 6.24 -29.06
C VAL A 479 13.32 6.86 -30.26
N LEU A 480 14.48 7.49 -30.05
CA LEU A 480 15.20 8.19 -31.12
C LEU A 480 15.79 7.23 -32.16
N LYS A 481 16.16 6.00 -31.76
CA LYS A 481 16.51 4.93 -32.69
C LYS A 481 15.32 4.53 -33.55
N SER A 482 14.14 4.37 -32.95
CA SER A 482 12.90 4.02 -33.69
C SER A 482 12.50 5.10 -34.71
N VAL A 483 12.72 6.38 -34.39
CA VAL A 483 12.40 7.52 -35.26
C VAL A 483 13.57 7.89 -36.21
N HIS A 484 14.67 7.13 -36.22
CA HIS A 484 15.87 7.41 -37.04
C HIS A 484 16.51 8.80 -36.80
N LEU A 485 16.23 9.44 -35.66
CA LEU A 485 16.74 10.78 -35.29
C LEU A 485 17.80 10.69 -34.18
N TYR A 486 18.50 9.57 -34.11
CA TYR A 486 19.48 9.26 -33.06
C TYR A 486 20.66 10.24 -33.08
N SER A 487 20.85 10.93 -31.95
CA SER A 487 22.05 11.71 -31.68
C SER A 487 22.27 11.77 -30.16
N PRO A 488 23.50 11.53 -29.66
CA PRO A 488 23.79 11.58 -28.23
C PRO A 488 23.52 12.95 -27.62
N LYS A 489 23.72 14.03 -28.39
CA LYS A 489 23.38 15.40 -27.97
C LYS A 489 21.87 15.57 -27.78
N ARG A 490 21.04 14.99 -28.67
CA ARG A 490 19.57 15.06 -28.57
C ARG A 490 19.03 14.28 -27.37
N ILE A 491 19.61 13.12 -27.06
CA ILE A 491 19.26 12.35 -25.85
C ILE A 491 19.51 13.20 -24.60
N CYS A 492 20.70 13.81 -24.50
CA CYS A 492 21.05 14.67 -23.38
C CYS A 492 20.08 15.85 -23.26
N ILE A 493 19.78 16.54 -24.37
CA ILE A 493 18.83 17.66 -24.38
C ILE A 493 17.45 17.20 -23.89
N MET A 494 16.86 16.15 -24.48
CA MET A 494 15.51 15.68 -24.13
C MET A 494 15.42 15.22 -22.67
N ARG A 495 16.44 14.52 -22.17
CA ARG A 495 16.54 14.02 -20.79
C ARG A 495 16.40 15.13 -19.76
N TYR A 496 16.87 16.33 -20.04
CA TYR A 496 16.80 17.46 -19.10
C TYR A 496 15.69 18.45 -19.46
N SER A 497 15.48 18.75 -20.75
CA SER A 497 14.50 19.75 -21.17
C SER A 497 13.06 19.30 -20.89
N VAL A 498 12.71 18.04 -21.17
CA VAL A 498 11.33 17.55 -21.00
C VAL A 498 10.93 17.56 -19.51
N PRO A 499 11.71 16.99 -18.57
CA PRO A 499 11.38 17.10 -17.15
C PRO A 499 11.34 18.53 -16.62
N ILE A 500 12.24 19.42 -17.07
CA ILE A 500 12.26 20.82 -16.63
C ILE A 500 10.99 21.55 -17.11
N LEU A 501 10.56 21.36 -18.36
CA LEU A 501 9.34 21.96 -18.88
C LEU A 501 8.10 21.48 -18.12
N ILE A 502 8.04 20.19 -17.78
CA ILE A 502 6.95 19.64 -16.95
C ILE A 502 6.99 20.26 -15.55
N LEU A 503 8.16 20.35 -14.91
CA LEU A 503 8.31 20.98 -13.60
C LEU A 503 7.84 22.44 -13.62
N LEU A 504 8.23 23.22 -14.64
CA LEU A 504 7.80 24.60 -14.79
C LEU A 504 6.28 24.71 -14.99
N TYR A 505 5.69 23.83 -15.81
CA TYR A 505 4.24 23.76 -15.98
C TYR A 505 3.52 23.46 -14.67
N LEU A 506 3.98 22.46 -13.91
CA LEU A 506 3.39 22.09 -12.63
C LEU A 506 3.45 23.24 -11.63
N CYS A 507 4.63 23.86 -11.48
CA CYS A 507 4.80 25.02 -10.61
C CYS A 507 3.93 26.20 -11.06
N TYR A 508 3.83 26.49 -12.35
CA TYR A 508 3.00 27.60 -12.84
C TYR A 508 1.51 27.36 -12.63
N LYS A 509 1.03 26.14 -12.93
CA LYS A 509 -0.41 25.83 -12.95
C LYS A 509 -0.99 25.51 -11.57
N PHE A 510 -0.27 24.77 -10.73
CA PHE A 510 -0.79 24.21 -9.48
C PHE A 510 -0.36 24.98 -8.23
N TRP A 511 0.72 25.76 -8.30
CA TRP A 511 1.18 26.56 -7.15
C TRP A 511 0.12 27.54 -6.63
N PRO A 512 -0.61 28.31 -7.46
CA PRO A 512 -1.64 29.23 -6.96
C PRO A 512 -2.73 28.49 -6.19
N GLY A 513 -3.27 27.40 -6.74
CA GLY A 513 -4.33 26.62 -6.09
C GLY A 513 -3.87 25.98 -4.78
N MET A 514 -2.63 25.48 -4.70
CA MET A 514 -2.08 24.97 -3.44
C MET A 514 -1.94 26.06 -2.38
N MET A 515 -1.57 27.29 -2.77
CA MET A 515 -1.46 28.41 -1.85
C MET A 515 -2.85 28.91 -1.40
N ASP A 516 -3.84 28.89 -2.30
CA ASP A 516 -5.23 29.21 -1.97
C ASP A 516 -5.78 28.22 -0.94
N GLU A 517 -5.57 26.91 -1.15
CA GLU A 517 -5.95 25.86 -0.19
C GLU A 517 -5.23 26.03 1.16
N LEU A 518 -3.93 26.37 1.16
CA LEU A 518 -3.20 26.67 2.39
C LEU A 518 -3.69 27.94 3.08
N SER A 519 -4.35 28.86 2.37
CA SER A 519 -4.90 30.09 2.97
C SER A 519 -6.31 29.90 3.53
N GLU A 520 -6.99 28.83 3.12
CA GLU A 520 -8.35 28.54 3.57
C GLU A 520 -8.31 28.02 5.01
N LEU A 521 -8.92 28.78 5.93
CA LEU A 521 -9.07 28.41 7.33
C LEU A 521 -10.47 27.85 7.56
N ARG A 522 -10.53 26.61 8.03
CA ARG A 522 -11.76 25.91 8.39
C ARG A 522 -11.70 25.47 9.85
N GLU A 523 -12.87 25.31 10.45
CA GLU A 523 -13.02 24.82 11.81
C GLU A 523 -13.77 23.49 11.80
N PHE A 524 -13.23 22.49 12.51
CA PHE A 524 -13.96 21.26 12.74
C PHE A 524 -15.14 21.52 13.68
N TYR A 525 -16.36 21.29 13.20
CA TYR A 525 -17.58 21.56 13.96
C TYR A 525 -18.58 20.40 13.90
N ASP A 526 -18.74 19.69 15.02
CA ASP A 526 -19.66 18.55 15.18
C ASP A 526 -20.31 18.56 16.58
N PRO A 527 -21.22 19.52 16.84
CA PRO A 527 -21.76 19.75 18.18
C PRO A 527 -22.61 18.58 18.68
N ASP A 528 -23.34 17.90 17.79
CA ASP A 528 -24.21 16.78 18.14
C ASP A 528 -23.40 15.59 18.68
N THR A 529 -22.24 15.31 18.07
CA THR A 529 -21.38 14.23 18.54
C THR A 529 -20.67 14.63 19.83
N VAL A 530 -20.22 15.88 19.96
CA VAL A 530 -19.61 16.41 21.19
C VAL A 530 -20.60 16.32 22.35
N GLU A 531 -21.85 16.72 22.15
CA GLU A 531 -22.92 16.63 23.13
C GLU A 531 -23.17 15.18 23.56
N LEU A 532 -23.25 14.24 22.61
CA LEU A 532 -23.40 12.81 22.89
C LEU A 532 -22.24 12.29 23.75
N MET A 533 -20.99 12.59 23.40
CA MET A 533 -19.82 12.12 24.16
C MET A 533 -19.79 12.71 25.57
N ASN A 534 -20.12 13.98 25.74
CA ASN A 534 -20.22 14.63 27.04
C ASN A 534 -21.36 14.02 27.88
N TRP A 535 -22.51 13.75 27.27
CA TRP A 535 -23.62 13.10 27.95
C TRP A 535 -23.25 11.69 28.42
N ILE A 536 -22.61 10.88 27.56
CA ILE A 536 -22.11 9.55 27.93
C ILE A 536 -21.14 9.67 29.11
N ASN A 537 -20.22 10.64 29.05
CA ASN A 537 -19.23 10.88 30.10
C ASN A 537 -19.85 11.16 31.46
N SER A 538 -20.88 12.01 31.52
CA SER A 538 -21.49 12.46 32.78
C SER A 538 -22.64 11.60 33.28
N ASN A 539 -23.37 10.90 32.41
CA ASN A 539 -24.64 10.25 32.77
C ASN A 539 -24.60 8.72 32.76
N THR A 540 -23.47 8.10 32.40
CA THR A 540 -23.36 6.63 32.32
C THR A 540 -22.23 6.05 33.17
N PRO A 541 -22.41 4.85 33.76
CA PRO A 541 -21.35 4.16 34.48
C PRO A 541 -20.11 3.87 33.61
N ARG A 542 -18.91 3.88 34.19
CA ARG A 542 -17.66 3.58 33.46
C ARG A 542 -17.62 2.19 32.82
N LYS A 543 -18.31 1.22 33.42
CA LYS A 543 -18.41 -0.17 32.92
C LYS A 543 -19.60 -0.40 31.99
N ALA A 544 -20.35 0.65 31.62
CA ALA A 544 -21.49 0.52 30.74
C ALA A 544 -21.06 0.02 29.36
N VAL A 545 -21.89 -0.85 28.79
CA VAL A 545 -21.67 -1.43 27.46
C VAL A 545 -22.59 -0.75 26.44
N PHE A 546 -22.00 -0.23 25.36
CA PHE A 546 -22.70 0.46 24.28
C PHE A 546 -22.75 -0.37 23.00
N ALA A 547 -23.92 -0.37 22.35
CA ALA A 547 -24.15 -0.89 21.01
C ALA A 547 -24.55 0.23 20.03
N GLY A 548 -24.23 0.06 18.76
CA GLY A 548 -24.40 1.08 17.72
C GLY A 548 -23.57 0.75 16.48
N SER A 549 -23.43 1.72 15.56
CA SER A 549 -22.60 1.53 14.37
C SER A 549 -21.12 1.42 14.72
N MET A 550 -20.39 0.67 13.89
CA MET A 550 -18.94 0.52 14.06
C MET A 550 -18.21 1.87 14.00
N GLN A 551 -18.73 2.81 13.20
CA GLN A 551 -18.11 4.11 12.95
C GLN A 551 -18.19 5.02 14.18
N LEU A 552 -19.38 5.13 14.76
CA LEU A 552 -19.63 5.96 15.95
C LEU A 552 -19.01 5.37 17.21
N LEU A 553 -19.13 4.05 17.39
CA LEU A 553 -18.65 3.38 18.59
C LEU A 553 -17.13 3.53 18.78
N ALA A 554 -16.36 3.59 17.69
CA ALA A 554 -14.93 3.90 17.78
C ALA A 554 -14.66 5.27 18.47
N GLY A 555 -15.46 6.29 18.13
CA GLY A 555 -15.44 7.59 18.80
C GLY A 555 -15.88 7.50 20.27
N VAL A 556 -16.92 6.70 20.56
CA VAL A 556 -17.35 6.44 21.95
C VAL A 556 -16.22 5.84 22.75
N LYS A 557 -15.52 4.81 22.25
CA LYS A 557 -14.38 4.21 22.96
C LYS A 557 -13.26 5.20 23.19
N LEU A 558 -12.92 6.01 22.20
CA LEU A 558 -11.84 6.99 22.31
C LEU A 558 -12.15 8.10 23.33
N CYS A 559 -13.33 8.73 23.21
CA CYS A 559 -13.70 9.90 24.00
C CYS A 559 -14.14 9.55 25.42
N THR A 560 -14.67 8.33 25.62
CA THR A 560 -15.35 7.95 26.86
C THR A 560 -14.76 6.68 27.50
N GLY A 561 -13.99 5.87 26.77
CA GLY A 561 -13.39 4.64 27.30
C GLY A 561 -14.38 3.48 27.53
N ARG A 562 -15.69 3.69 27.26
CA ARG A 562 -16.77 2.71 27.49
C ARG A 562 -16.54 1.42 26.69
N THR A 563 -17.10 0.32 27.19
CA THR A 563 -17.04 -0.97 26.51
C THR A 563 -17.99 -0.96 25.31
N LEU A 564 -17.54 -1.49 24.19
CA LEU A 564 -18.31 -1.54 22.95
C LEU A 564 -18.74 -2.97 22.63
N THR A 565 -19.89 -3.12 21.99
CA THR A 565 -20.29 -4.42 21.42
C THR A 565 -19.86 -4.61 19.98
N ASN A 566 -19.61 -3.52 19.26
CA ASN A 566 -19.27 -3.54 17.84
C ASN A 566 -18.11 -2.58 17.57
N HIS A 567 -17.22 -2.94 16.65
CA HIS A 567 -16.07 -2.11 16.26
C HIS A 567 -15.61 -2.40 14.82
N PRO A 568 -14.90 -1.47 14.17
CA PRO A 568 -14.49 -1.61 12.75
C PRO A 568 -13.54 -2.77 12.41
N HIS A 569 -12.90 -3.41 13.40
CA HIS A 569 -12.02 -4.57 13.15
C HIS A 569 -12.83 -5.86 13.12
N TYR A 570 -13.30 -6.18 11.93
CA TYR A 570 -14.32 -7.19 11.65
C TYR A 570 -13.74 -8.47 11.00
N GLU A 571 -12.58 -8.93 11.48
CA GLU A 571 -11.78 -9.98 10.81
C GLU A 571 -12.16 -11.41 11.23
N ASP A 572 -12.58 -11.61 12.48
CA ASP A 572 -13.04 -12.92 12.97
C ASP A 572 -14.52 -13.14 12.68
N SER A 573 -14.86 -14.36 12.24
CA SER A 573 -16.22 -14.88 12.11
C SER A 573 -17.15 -14.56 13.29
N SER A 574 -16.66 -14.64 14.54
CA SER A 574 -17.48 -14.37 15.73
C SER A 574 -17.85 -12.88 15.85
N LEU A 575 -16.89 -11.99 15.59
CA LEU A 575 -17.11 -10.55 15.45
C LEU A 575 -18.02 -10.27 14.25
N ARG A 576 -17.96 -11.15 13.26
CA ARG A 576 -18.79 -11.05 12.07
C ARG A 576 -20.28 -11.15 12.34
N GLU A 577 -20.63 -12.27 12.93
CA GLU A 577 -21.97 -12.57 13.40
C GLU A 577 -22.45 -11.51 14.41
N ARG A 578 -21.58 -11.08 15.32
CA ARG A 578 -21.90 -10.05 16.33
C ARG A 578 -22.30 -8.71 15.71
N THR A 579 -21.61 -8.25 14.67
CA THR A 579 -21.96 -6.96 14.03
C THR A 579 -23.25 -7.07 13.25
N LYS A 580 -23.45 -8.17 12.51
CA LYS A 580 -24.73 -8.45 11.83
C LYS A 580 -25.89 -8.46 12.82
N ALA A 581 -25.64 -9.04 14.00
CA ALA A 581 -26.58 -9.06 15.11
C ALA A 581 -26.85 -7.63 15.61
N VAL A 582 -25.83 -6.86 15.99
CA VAL A 582 -26.00 -5.47 16.48
C VAL A 582 -26.72 -4.59 15.45
N TYR A 583 -26.47 -4.77 14.15
CA TYR A 583 -27.15 -4.03 13.09
C TYR A 583 -28.63 -4.40 12.89
N GLN A 584 -29.15 -5.45 13.52
CA GLN A 584 -30.59 -5.75 13.49
C GLN A 584 -31.46 -4.61 14.07
N ILE A 585 -30.87 -3.67 14.80
CA ILE A 585 -31.53 -2.42 15.22
C ILE A 585 -31.99 -1.56 14.02
N TYR A 586 -31.45 -1.77 12.83
CA TYR A 586 -31.87 -1.10 11.60
C TYR A 586 -32.76 -1.98 10.70
N ALA A 587 -33.05 -3.22 11.10
CA ALA A 587 -33.83 -4.19 10.34
C ALA A 587 -35.34 -4.15 10.67
N LYS A 588 -36.13 -4.90 9.91
CA LYS A 588 -37.57 -5.16 10.15
C LYS A 588 -37.73 -6.33 11.12
N ARG A 589 -37.68 -6.05 12.42
CA ARG A 589 -37.62 -7.04 13.52
C ARG A 589 -38.44 -6.58 14.72
N SER A 590 -38.93 -7.55 15.51
CA SER A 590 -39.70 -7.26 16.72
C SER A 590 -38.81 -6.66 17.83
N PRO A 591 -39.35 -5.84 18.74
CA PRO A 591 -38.57 -5.28 19.83
C PRO A 591 -38.04 -6.34 20.82
N GLU A 592 -38.75 -7.45 21.00
CA GLU A 592 -38.35 -8.57 21.86
C GLU A 592 -37.10 -9.27 21.30
N GLU A 593 -37.08 -9.56 20.00
CA GLU A 593 -35.94 -10.18 19.32
C GLU A 593 -34.69 -9.29 19.40
N VAL A 594 -34.84 -8.00 19.09
CA VAL A 594 -33.73 -7.04 19.14
C VAL A 594 -33.21 -6.87 20.56
N HIS A 595 -34.09 -6.82 21.56
CA HIS A 595 -33.71 -6.73 22.98
C HIS A 595 -32.93 -7.96 23.42
N ALA A 596 -33.43 -9.17 23.14
CA ALA A 596 -32.78 -10.43 23.50
C ALA A 596 -31.37 -10.51 22.88
N LEU A 597 -31.23 -10.13 21.62
CA LEU A 597 -29.98 -10.13 20.89
C LEU A 597 -28.97 -9.10 21.43
N LEU A 598 -29.41 -7.89 21.77
CA LEU A 598 -28.51 -6.90 22.37
C LEU A 598 -28.09 -7.33 23.79
N ARG A 599 -29.00 -7.96 24.54
CA ARG A 599 -28.73 -8.48 25.87
C ARG A 599 -27.80 -9.68 25.90
N SER A 600 -27.81 -10.55 24.88
CA SER A 600 -26.84 -11.65 24.79
C SER A 600 -25.39 -11.15 24.73
N PHE A 601 -25.17 -9.91 24.29
CA PHE A 601 -23.86 -9.26 24.28
C PHE A 601 -23.58 -8.36 25.50
N GLY A 602 -24.47 -8.37 26.50
CA GLY A 602 -24.34 -7.54 27.71
C GLY A 602 -24.58 -6.05 27.48
N THR A 603 -25.25 -5.65 26.38
CA THR A 603 -25.50 -4.24 26.05
C THR A 603 -26.35 -3.57 27.12
N ASP A 604 -25.93 -2.41 27.63
CA ASP A 604 -26.71 -1.57 28.53
C ASP A 604 -27.43 -0.43 27.80
N TYR A 605 -26.76 0.15 26.79
CA TYR A 605 -27.25 1.27 25.99
C TYR A 605 -27.10 0.98 24.50
N VAL A 606 -28.08 1.38 23.70
CA VAL A 606 -28.02 1.34 22.23
C VAL A 606 -28.15 2.75 21.68
N ILE A 607 -27.28 3.09 20.73
CA ILE A 607 -27.29 4.36 20.00
C ILE A 607 -27.84 4.11 18.60
N LEU A 608 -28.89 4.84 18.25
CA LEU A 608 -29.48 4.86 16.91
C LEU A 608 -29.11 6.16 16.19
N GLU A 609 -28.74 6.01 14.93
CA GLU A 609 -28.33 7.10 14.05
C GLU A 609 -29.36 7.31 12.94
N ASP A 610 -29.84 8.54 12.80
CA ASP A 610 -30.84 8.89 11.80
C ASP A 610 -30.27 8.82 10.38
N SER A 611 -28.98 9.12 10.23
CA SER A 611 -28.24 8.99 8.98
C SER A 611 -28.25 7.57 8.41
N ILE A 612 -28.26 6.55 9.29
CA ILE A 612 -28.31 5.13 8.90
C ILE A 612 -29.75 4.66 8.73
N CYS A 613 -30.64 5.00 9.67
CA CYS A 613 -32.04 4.57 9.62
C CYS A 613 -32.75 5.06 8.35
N TYR A 614 -32.47 6.31 7.94
CA TYR A 614 -33.08 6.95 6.78
C TYR A 614 -32.13 7.08 5.58
N GLU A 615 -31.11 6.23 5.49
CA GLU A 615 -30.06 6.36 4.48
C GLU A 615 -30.61 6.40 3.03
N ARG A 616 -30.20 7.44 2.30
CA ARG A 616 -30.56 7.66 0.87
C ARG A 616 -29.36 7.78 -0.06
N ARG A 617 -28.12 7.79 0.46
CA ARG A 617 -26.90 7.98 -0.33
C ARG A 617 -26.67 6.81 -1.29
N HIS A 618 -26.78 5.59 -0.78
CA HIS A 618 -26.58 4.38 -1.56
C HIS A 618 -27.83 4.02 -2.38
N ARG A 619 -27.60 3.45 -3.56
CA ARG A 619 -28.67 2.90 -4.42
C ARG A 619 -29.36 1.73 -3.72
N ARG A 620 -30.62 1.47 -4.08
CA ARG A 620 -31.37 0.29 -3.60
C ARG A 620 -30.57 -0.99 -3.88
N GLY A 621 -30.49 -1.87 -2.88
CA GLY A 621 -29.64 -3.07 -2.88
C GLY A 621 -28.28 -2.86 -2.19
N CYS A 622 -27.86 -1.61 -1.94
CA CYS A 622 -26.59 -1.28 -1.29
C CYS A 622 -26.71 -0.38 -0.06
N ARG A 623 -27.93 -0.05 0.38
CA ARG A 623 -28.16 0.62 1.68
C ARG A 623 -28.00 -0.41 2.80
N LEU A 624 -27.47 -0.04 3.96
CA LEU A 624 -27.30 -0.99 5.08
C LEU A 624 -28.61 -1.74 5.41
N ARG A 625 -29.73 -1.00 5.41
CA ARG A 625 -31.07 -1.56 5.62
C ARG A 625 -31.49 -2.59 4.57
N ASP A 626 -31.11 -2.41 3.31
CA ASP A 626 -31.44 -3.36 2.23
C ASP A 626 -30.65 -4.65 2.41
N LEU A 627 -29.36 -4.51 2.78
CA LEU A 627 -28.51 -5.65 3.06
C LEU A 627 -29.05 -6.49 4.22
N LEU A 628 -29.59 -5.83 5.26
CA LEU A 628 -30.25 -6.48 6.38
C LEU A 628 -31.58 -7.14 5.97
N ASP A 629 -32.37 -6.48 5.12
CA ASP A 629 -33.63 -7.04 4.64
C ASP A 629 -33.37 -8.31 3.81
N ILE A 630 -32.44 -8.27 2.84
CA ILE A 630 -32.02 -9.44 2.04
C ILE A 630 -31.48 -10.57 2.93
N ALA A 631 -30.61 -10.22 3.90
CA ALA A 631 -30.00 -11.19 4.80
C ALA A 631 -31.00 -11.84 5.78
N ASN A 632 -32.16 -11.22 5.98
CA ASN A 632 -33.28 -11.75 6.77
C ASN A 632 -34.36 -12.41 5.90
N GLY A 633 -34.24 -12.39 4.56
CA GLY A 633 -35.26 -12.93 3.66
C GLY A 633 -36.47 -11.99 3.44
N HIS A 634 -36.31 -10.71 3.74
CA HIS A 634 -37.37 -9.70 3.62
C HIS A 634 -37.25 -8.88 2.34
N MET A 635 -38.39 -8.43 1.80
CA MET A 635 -38.44 -7.48 0.69
C MET A 635 -37.88 -6.11 1.09
N MET A 636 -37.06 -5.52 0.21
CA MET A 636 -36.44 -4.21 0.38
C MET A 636 -37.45 -3.07 0.20
N ASP A 637 -37.23 -1.96 0.90
CA ASP A 637 -38.07 -0.76 0.79
C ASP A 637 -37.85 0.00 -0.54
N GLY A 638 -38.91 0.65 -1.01
CA GLY A 638 -38.91 1.53 -2.18
C GLY A 638 -39.15 0.81 -3.51
N PRO A 639 -39.32 1.58 -4.61
CA PRO A 639 -39.65 1.02 -5.92
C PRO A 639 -38.48 0.20 -6.50
N GLY A 640 -38.81 -0.94 -7.10
CA GLY A 640 -37.89 -1.80 -7.83
C GLY A 640 -38.17 -3.29 -7.61
N GLU A 641 -37.52 -4.14 -8.41
CA GLU A 641 -37.69 -5.59 -8.34
C GLU A 641 -37.02 -6.18 -7.08
N ASN A 642 -37.62 -7.21 -6.51
CA ASN A 642 -37.05 -8.01 -5.42
C ASN A 642 -36.78 -9.41 -5.96
N ASP A 643 -35.82 -10.13 -5.37
CA ASP A 643 -35.65 -11.54 -5.65
C ASP A 643 -36.96 -12.30 -5.32
N PRO A 644 -37.38 -13.25 -6.17
CA PRO A 644 -38.70 -13.88 -6.08
C PRO A 644 -38.93 -14.71 -4.80
N ASP A 645 -37.87 -15.03 -4.07
CA ASP A 645 -37.92 -15.78 -2.81
C ASP A 645 -38.05 -14.90 -1.56
N LEU A 646 -37.95 -13.57 -1.70
CA LEU A 646 -38.08 -12.63 -0.58
C LEU A 646 -39.54 -12.41 -0.20
N LYS A 647 -39.82 -12.39 1.11
CA LYS A 647 -41.18 -12.22 1.66
C LYS A 647 -41.40 -10.84 2.25
N PRO A 648 -42.65 -10.33 2.32
CA PRO A 648 -42.96 -9.19 3.17
C PRO A 648 -42.55 -9.49 4.62
N ALA A 649 -42.01 -8.49 5.33
CA ALA A 649 -41.69 -8.64 6.74
C ALA A 649 -42.95 -8.47 7.60
N ASP A 650 -43.07 -9.27 8.66
CA ASP A 650 -44.20 -9.21 9.61
C ASP A 650 -44.14 -7.98 10.52
N HIS A 651 -42.94 -7.43 10.72
CA HIS A 651 -42.70 -6.29 11.58
C HIS A 651 -42.25 -5.06 10.79
N PRO A 652 -42.64 -3.86 11.24
CA PRO A 652 -42.08 -2.61 10.74
C PRO A 652 -40.59 -2.45 11.09
N ARG A 653 -39.94 -1.44 10.50
CA ARG A 653 -38.51 -1.19 10.74
C ARG A 653 -38.27 -0.68 12.17
N PHE A 654 -37.40 -1.37 12.90
CA PHE A 654 -37.17 -1.12 14.33
C PHE A 654 -36.74 0.32 14.62
N CYS A 655 -35.74 0.84 13.89
CA CYS A 655 -35.19 2.18 14.13
C CYS A 655 -36.18 3.33 13.91
N GLU A 656 -37.27 3.09 13.16
CA GLU A 656 -38.33 4.06 12.93
C GLU A 656 -39.41 3.97 14.02
N GLU A 657 -39.90 2.77 14.32
CA GLU A 657 -41.00 2.56 15.27
C GLU A 657 -40.63 2.81 16.72
N ILE A 658 -39.39 2.50 17.12
CA ILE A 658 -38.93 2.74 18.49
C ILE A 658 -39.08 4.21 18.91
N LYS A 659 -39.02 5.15 17.95
CA LYS A 659 -39.18 6.58 18.20
C LYS A 659 -40.61 6.98 18.57
N ARG A 660 -41.60 6.15 18.22
CA ARG A 660 -43.03 6.40 18.49
C ARG A 660 -43.44 6.06 19.92
N ASN A 661 -42.53 5.52 20.73
CA ASN A 661 -42.76 5.15 22.14
C ASN A 661 -43.98 4.22 22.33
N LEU A 662 -44.18 3.26 21.42
CA LEU A 662 -45.25 2.27 21.53
C LEU A 662 -45.01 1.33 22.74
N PRO A 663 -46.06 0.82 23.39
CA PRO A 663 -45.95 -0.03 24.58
C PRO A 663 -44.93 -1.19 24.50
N PRO A 664 -44.88 -2.01 23.42
CA PRO A 664 -43.92 -3.11 23.34
C PRO A 664 -42.46 -2.64 23.28
N TYR A 665 -42.20 -1.45 22.71
CA TYR A 665 -40.85 -0.90 22.67
C TYR A 665 -40.44 -0.31 24.02
N VAL A 666 -41.35 0.41 24.69
CA VAL A 666 -41.07 1.06 25.99
C VAL A 666 -40.81 0.03 27.11
N ALA A 667 -41.42 -1.16 27.01
CA ALA A 667 -41.16 -2.27 27.93
C ALA A 667 -39.68 -2.73 27.91
N HIS A 668 -39.02 -2.62 26.76
CA HIS A 668 -37.65 -3.10 26.55
C HIS A 668 -36.61 -1.98 26.46
N PHE A 669 -37.01 -0.79 26.01
CA PHE A 669 -36.13 0.32 25.67
C PHE A 669 -36.65 1.64 26.25
N THR A 670 -35.86 2.28 27.11
CA THR A 670 -36.17 3.59 27.67
C THR A 670 -35.27 4.64 27.02
N ARG A 671 -35.85 5.63 26.33
CA ARG A 671 -35.06 6.73 25.75
C ARG A 671 -34.47 7.60 26.85
N VAL A 672 -33.16 7.78 26.83
CA VAL A 672 -32.40 8.50 27.88
C VAL A 672 -31.61 9.71 27.35
N PHE A 673 -31.40 9.77 26.03
CA PHE A 673 -30.81 10.92 25.35
C PHE A 673 -31.38 11.04 23.94
N GLN A 674 -31.50 12.27 23.46
CA GLN A 674 -31.89 12.59 22.11
C GLN A 674 -31.29 13.94 21.72
N ASN A 675 -30.67 14.01 20.56
CA ASN A 675 -30.39 15.27 19.87
C ASN A 675 -30.81 15.16 18.40
N LYS A 676 -30.32 16.05 17.52
CA LYS A 676 -30.73 16.08 16.11
C LYS A 676 -30.28 14.85 15.32
N THR A 677 -29.19 14.21 15.73
CA THR A 677 -28.56 13.13 14.96
C THR A 677 -28.67 11.77 15.66
N PHE A 678 -28.65 11.74 16.99
CA PHE A 678 -28.53 10.53 17.79
C PHE A 678 -29.69 10.35 18.78
N HIS A 679 -30.13 9.10 18.93
CA HIS A 679 -31.05 8.68 19.97
C HIS A 679 -30.43 7.56 20.80
N VAL A 680 -30.36 7.72 22.12
CA VAL A 680 -29.82 6.67 23.02
C VAL A 680 -30.96 6.07 23.84
N TYR A 681 -31.03 4.74 23.81
CA TYR A 681 -31.98 3.97 24.60
C TYR A 681 -31.24 3.09 25.60
N LYS A 682 -31.68 3.14 26.85
CA LYS A 682 -31.27 2.21 27.91
C LYS A 682 -32.13 0.97 27.81
N LEU A 683 -31.50 -0.20 27.82
CA LEU A 683 -32.22 -1.47 27.77
C LEU A 683 -32.76 -1.80 29.17
N SER A 684 -33.94 -2.41 29.25
CA SER A 684 -34.47 -2.99 30.48
C SER A 684 -33.67 -4.23 30.85
N ARG A 685 -33.27 -4.36 32.11
CA ARG A 685 -32.68 -5.61 32.62
C ARG A 685 -33.88 -6.44 33.05
N ASN A 686 -34.31 -7.41 32.23
CA ASN A 686 -35.29 -8.37 32.70
C ASN A 686 -34.68 -9.04 33.94
N LYS A 687 -35.44 -9.04 35.04
CA LYS A 687 -35.13 -9.82 36.24
C LYS A 687 -35.16 -11.31 35.91
#